data_AF-A0A2W7AFD8-F1
#
_entry.id   AF-A0A2W7AFD8-F1
#
_cell.length_a   1.000
_cell.length_b   1.000
_cell.length_c   1.000
_cell.angle_alpha   90.00
_cell.angle_beta   90.00
_cell.angle_gamma   90.00
#
_symmetry.space_group_name_H-M   'P 1'
#
loop_
_entity.id
_entity.type
_entity.pdbx_description
1 polymer ?
#
loop_
_entity_poly.entity_id
_entity_poly.type
_entity_poly.pdbx_seq_one_letter_code
_entity_poly.pdbx_strand_id
1 'polypeptide(L)'
;MLLITVGTEQYQFNALMHWIELLIKYQLINEDVLVQYGFSTHFPDGSKAYRNLSEHEFLNFVDRASLIISHCDENTALLLEDKDTPFVLVPRLQRFREYIDNRQMEVADEFEHRGVAIARSPGDLVKFIKLQQSTVIPKFDETQLCEYLKDRYPSQKLMLVCGAGGYFRYMKSLKSFWENYSDRLWISIRTNTTEREIENVHRYWGYAPVKDNFVNFIRNVALAFRVVPRQKPDLVVSTGSGFALPYLLIAKWFCGSKVVFIESKTRFQDIGLPAWVLIKLRVLDLIIVRSKAIANLYPKAVYIPVSDGSNNEINQNRDYKQASIVTFDEVAFIFSPERLVFSSAREFLIDFQTICNSDEHYKKIVIDMSHTTVMDSAGLGALTNCLRIATANKTKLALWSVGEAVGALIRLSSLSNLFITEPTSNTFRYSNSIQMTKVRNITMFGLFLFRTQQLLKRIPVLRIFYPILKFLFPFIDIDPSVPVHPSVRNPLKRIIDIVGSLIGLSFTAVIFIPLAIAIALESKGGVLFGQVRCGLLSKPFKIWKFRSMVQNAEQLKIKVENQVEASSNIPIAEGDDTTASGKFFKNANDPRVTRIGKFLRKTSLDEFPQFWNVLIGDMSLVGTRPPTFDEINSYELEVEYHNERYTEWNRLDVRPGITGVWQVNGRSSVRSFGEVVNYDIEYRKNWSIWYDLKLIVQTFLVLFDKKNKAV
;
A
#
# COMPACT_ATOMS: atom_id res chain seq x y z
N MET A 1 -9.50 -18.62 20.22
CA MET A 1 -8.22 -18.12 20.75
C MET A 1 -7.63 -17.19 19.72
N LEU A 2 -7.29 -15.98 20.12
CA LEU A 2 -6.65 -14.97 19.28
C LEU A 2 -5.13 -15.10 19.41
N LEU A 3 -4.43 -15.27 18.29
CA LEU A 3 -2.98 -15.40 18.27
C LEU A 3 -2.35 -14.07 17.82
N ILE A 4 -1.48 -13.52 18.65
CA ILE A 4 -0.68 -12.33 18.33
C ILE A 4 0.76 -12.77 18.11
N THR A 5 1.36 -12.35 17.00
CA THR A 5 2.75 -12.67 16.68
C THR A 5 3.50 -11.40 16.28
N VAL A 6 4.55 -11.06 17.02
CA VAL A 6 5.42 -9.89 16.78
C VAL A 6 6.80 -10.26 16.25
N GLY A 7 6.95 -11.48 15.72
CA GLY A 7 8.18 -11.96 15.10
C GLY A 7 9.33 -12.13 16.08
N THR A 8 10.51 -12.44 15.54
CA THR A 8 11.77 -12.64 16.30
C THR A 8 12.75 -11.48 16.17
N GLU A 9 12.30 -10.34 15.60
CA GLU A 9 13.14 -9.18 15.37
C GLU A 9 13.68 -8.57 16.68
N GLN A 10 14.87 -7.95 16.59
CA GLN A 10 15.55 -7.34 17.75
C GLN A 10 14.94 -6.01 18.20
N TYR A 11 13.98 -5.44 17.46
CA TYR A 11 13.42 -4.12 17.70
C TYR A 11 12.05 -4.19 18.38
N GLN A 12 11.83 -3.36 19.40
CA GLN A 12 10.59 -3.31 20.19
C GLN A 12 9.37 -2.98 19.32
N PHE A 13 8.26 -3.71 19.51
CA PHE A 13 6.97 -3.44 18.86
C PHE A 13 5.87 -3.29 19.92
N ASN A 14 5.80 -2.11 20.52
CA ASN A 14 4.94 -1.86 21.68
C ASN A 14 3.54 -1.33 21.28
N ALA A 15 3.38 -0.73 20.10
CA ALA A 15 2.09 -0.18 19.68
C ALA A 15 1.02 -1.28 19.62
N LEU A 16 1.31 -2.41 18.98
CA LEU A 16 0.36 -3.52 18.88
C LEU A 16 -0.03 -4.07 20.26
N MET A 17 0.93 -4.24 21.17
CA MET A 17 0.66 -4.74 22.52
C MET A 17 -0.29 -3.80 23.28
N HIS A 18 -0.04 -2.49 23.20
CA HIS A 18 -0.90 -1.51 23.82
C HIS A 18 -2.32 -1.48 23.21
N TRP A 19 -2.43 -1.67 21.90
CA TRP A 19 -3.73 -1.74 21.24
C TRP A 19 -4.53 -2.94 21.73
N ILE A 20 -3.91 -4.12 21.81
CA ILE A 20 -4.57 -5.33 22.28
C ILE A 20 -4.99 -5.21 23.75
N GLU A 21 -4.12 -4.65 24.60
CA GLU A 21 -4.44 -4.39 26.00
C GLU A 21 -5.70 -3.53 26.15
N LEU A 22 -5.81 -2.47 25.35
CA LEU A 22 -7.03 -1.67 25.30
C LEU A 22 -8.24 -2.52 24.89
N LEU A 23 -8.11 -3.35 23.85
CA LEU A 23 -9.21 -4.19 23.38
C LEU A 23 -9.67 -5.24 24.40
N ILE A 24 -8.75 -5.83 25.16
CA ILE A 24 -9.08 -6.74 26.27
C ILE A 24 -9.77 -5.97 27.39
N LYS A 25 -9.21 -4.83 27.80
CA LYS A 25 -9.75 -3.97 28.87
C LYS A 25 -11.20 -3.55 28.59
N TYR A 26 -11.52 -3.24 27.32
CA TYR A 26 -12.86 -2.82 26.89
C TYR A 26 -13.76 -3.98 26.42
N GLN A 27 -13.41 -5.23 26.68
CA GLN A 27 -14.20 -6.43 26.32
C GLN A 27 -14.57 -6.49 24.82
N LEU A 28 -13.71 -5.95 23.96
CA LEU A 28 -13.86 -6.04 22.50
C LEU A 28 -13.25 -7.34 21.95
N ILE A 29 -12.41 -8.00 22.76
CA ILE A 29 -11.90 -9.35 22.53
C ILE A 29 -12.43 -10.23 23.68
N ASN A 30 -13.30 -11.18 23.34
CA ASN A 30 -13.92 -12.12 24.30
C ASN A 30 -13.27 -13.51 24.28
N GLU A 31 -12.10 -13.64 23.64
CA GLU A 31 -11.38 -14.90 23.49
C GLU A 31 -10.02 -14.84 24.18
N ASP A 32 -9.50 -16.00 24.58
CA ASP A 32 -8.14 -16.12 25.10
C ASP A 32 -7.12 -15.56 24.11
N VAL A 33 -6.31 -14.61 24.59
CA VAL A 33 -5.24 -13.97 23.82
C VAL A 33 -3.91 -14.64 24.11
N LEU A 34 -3.26 -15.15 23.06
CA LEU A 34 -1.93 -15.76 23.12
C LEU A 34 -0.94 -14.88 22.36
N VAL A 35 0.17 -14.50 23.00
CA VAL A 35 1.20 -13.64 22.42
C VAL A 35 2.46 -14.45 22.18
N GLN A 36 2.89 -14.59 20.93
CA GLN A 36 4.22 -15.07 20.56
C GLN A 36 5.13 -13.87 20.26
N TYR A 37 6.30 -13.84 20.88
CA TYR A 37 7.23 -12.72 20.73
C TYR A 37 8.71 -13.12 20.77
N GLY A 38 9.55 -12.34 20.09
CA GLY A 38 11.02 -12.38 20.25
C GLY A 38 11.52 -11.38 21.30
N PHE A 39 11.16 -10.11 21.12
CA PHE A 39 11.54 -9.01 22.00
C PHE A 39 10.38 -8.01 22.19
N SER A 40 9.82 -7.93 23.39
CA SER A 40 8.81 -6.94 23.80
C SER A 40 9.03 -6.55 25.26
N THR A 41 8.75 -5.30 25.61
CA THR A 41 8.83 -4.77 26.98
C THR A 41 7.46 -4.65 27.65
N HIS A 42 6.37 -4.89 26.91
CA HIS A 42 5.00 -4.72 27.37
C HIS A 42 4.11 -5.86 26.85
N PHE A 43 3.18 -6.34 27.68
CA PHE A 43 2.24 -7.40 27.32
C PHE A 43 0.83 -7.07 27.82
N PRO A 44 -0.23 -7.39 27.06
CA PRO A 44 -1.60 -7.21 27.52
C PRO A 44 -1.91 -8.02 28.78
N ASP A 45 -2.55 -7.39 29.76
CA ASP A 45 -3.02 -8.08 30.97
C ASP A 45 -4.00 -9.21 30.61
N GLY A 46 -3.83 -10.38 31.24
CA GLY A 46 -4.64 -11.57 30.96
C GLY A 46 -4.23 -12.39 29.72
N SER A 47 -3.21 -11.95 28.96
CA SER A 47 -2.68 -12.72 27.84
C SER A 47 -1.64 -13.78 28.25
N LYS A 48 -1.55 -14.88 27.51
CA LYS A 48 -0.50 -15.89 27.67
C LYS A 48 0.65 -15.59 26.71
N ALA A 49 1.80 -15.19 27.23
CA ALA A 49 2.95 -14.80 26.41
C ALA A 49 4.01 -15.91 26.35
N TYR A 50 4.43 -16.28 25.14
CA TYR A 50 5.46 -17.30 24.86
C TYR A 50 6.61 -16.69 24.06
N ARG A 51 7.82 -16.77 24.61
CA ARG A 51 9.03 -16.32 23.94
C ARG A 51 9.64 -17.44 23.10
N ASN A 52 9.98 -17.15 21.84
CA ASN A 52 10.74 -18.07 20.97
C ASN A 52 10.16 -19.50 20.90
N LEU A 53 8.88 -19.63 20.53
CA LEU A 53 8.24 -20.94 20.28
C LEU A 53 8.96 -21.72 19.18
N SER A 54 8.99 -23.05 19.32
CA SER A 54 9.45 -23.92 18.23
C SER A 54 8.49 -23.82 17.03
N GLU A 55 8.99 -24.04 15.82
CA GLU A 55 8.18 -23.97 14.59
C GLU A 55 6.95 -24.90 14.65
N HIS A 56 7.11 -26.09 15.23
CA HIS A 56 6.03 -27.05 15.37
C HIS A 56 4.92 -26.57 16.32
N GLU A 57 5.29 -25.98 17.46
CA GLU A 57 4.33 -25.43 18.42
C GLU A 57 3.64 -24.18 17.89
N PHE A 58 4.39 -23.31 17.20
CA PHE A 58 3.83 -22.13 16.56
C PHE A 58 2.77 -22.51 15.52
N LEU A 59 3.08 -23.49 14.66
CA LEU A 59 2.13 -23.98 13.65
C LEU A 59 0.87 -24.59 14.28
N ASN A 60 1.02 -25.29 15.42
CA ASN A 60 -0.14 -25.82 16.16
C ASN A 60 -1.03 -24.69 16.70
N PHE A 61 -0.45 -23.58 17.19
CA PHE A 61 -1.23 -22.42 17.61
C PHE A 61 -1.90 -21.69 16.44
N VAL A 62 -1.21 -21.58 15.30
CA VAL A 62 -1.77 -21.01 14.05
C VAL A 62 -3.00 -21.79 13.58
N ASP A 63 -2.93 -23.13 13.63
CA ASP A 63 -4.02 -23.99 13.18
C ASP A 63 -5.22 -23.99 14.17
N ARG A 64 -5.00 -23.58 15.43
CA ARG A 64 -6.04 -23.45 16.47
C ARG A 64 -6.57 -22.03 16.66
N ALA A 65 -5.93 -21.04 16.05
CA ALA A 65 -6.32 -19.64 16.18
C ALA A 65 -7.60 -19.36 15.39
N SER A 66 -8.50 -18.57 15.96
CA SER A 66 -9.68 -18.03 15.27
C SER A 66 -9.31 -16.85 14.38
N LEU A 67 -8.33 -16.06 14.81
CA LEU A 67 -7.76 -14.92 14.10
C LEU A 67 -6.30 -14.75 14.52
N ILE A 68 -5.45 -14.44 13.54
CA ILE A 68 -4.04 -14.14 13.77
C ILE A 68 -3.79 -12.65 13.55
N ILE A 69 -3.18 -11.98 14.52
CA ILE A 69 -2.75 -10.59 14.40
C ILE A 69 -1.23 -10.59 14.39
N SER A 70 -0.64 -10.33 13.23
CA SER A 70 0.80 -10.40 13.03
C SER A 70 1.38 -9.02 12.80
N HIS A 71 2.61 -8.79 13.26
CA HIS A 71 3.45 -7.75 12.68
C HIS A 71 3.62 -7.95 11.16
N CYS A 72 3.82 -6.85 10.43
CA CYS A 72 3.95 -6.86 8.98
C CYS A 72 5.40 -7.11 8.53
N ASP A 73 5.83 -8.37 8.58
CA ASP A 73 7.08 -8.85 8.00
C ASP A 73 6.81 -9.76 6.79
N GLU A 74 7.77 -9.82 5.87
CA GLU A 74 7.63 -10.59 4.63
C GLU A 74 7.52 -12.10 4.89
N ASN A 75 8.29 -12.61 5.86
CA ASN A 75 8.35 -14.05 6.15
C ASN A 75 7.09 -14.57 6.83
N THR A 76 6.58 -13.88 7.86
CA THR A 76 5.33 -14.31 8.51
C THR A 76 4.14 -14.08 7.60
N ALA A 77 4.11 -12.98 6.82
CA ALA A 77 3.03 -12.76 5.84
C ALA A 77 2.97 -13.88 4.78
N LEU A 78 4.11 -14.32 4.23
CA LEU A 78 4.17 -15.44 3.29
C LEU A 78 3.78 -16.78 3.93
N LEU A 79 4.20 -17.02 5.17
CA LEU A 79 3.84 -18.21 5.93
C LEU A 79 2.32 -18.27 6.18
N LEU A 80 1.70 -17.14 6.55
CA LEU A 80 0.27 -17.03 6.80
C LEU A 80 -0.56 -17.07 5.50
N GLU A 81 -0.02 -16.62 4.36
CA GLU A 81 -0.69 -16.72 3.05
C GLU A 81 -0.88 -18.17 2.57
N ASP A 82 -0.12 -19.11 3.12
CA ASP A 82 -0.23 -20.54 2.85
C ASP A 82 -1.10 -21.29 3.89
N LYS A 83 -1.71 -20.55 4.83
CA LYS A 83 -2.63 -21.07 5.84
C LYS A 83 -4.06 -20.61 5.58
N ASP A 84 -5.02 -21.45 5.98
CA ASP A 84 -6.45 -21.14 5.84
C ASP A 84 -6.99 -20.27 7.00
N THR A 85 -6.16 -20.01 8.01
CA THR A 85 -6.52 -19.17 9.16
C THR A 85 -6.52 -17.69 8.77
N PRO A 86 -7.58 -16.93 9.06
CA PRO A 86 -7.60 -15.51 8.77
C PRO A 86 -6.56 -14.74 9.57
N PHE A 87 -5.98 -13.71 8.96
CA PHE A 87 -4.99 -12.88 9.61
C PHE A 87 -5.11 -11.39 9.26
N VAL A 88 -4.65 -10.56 10.20
CA VAL A 88 -4.51 -9.11 10.06
C VAL A 88 -3.03 -8.78 10.26
N LEU A 89 -2.46 -7.99 9.35
CA LEU A 89 -1.08 -7.52 9.49
C LEU A 89 -1.06 -6.10 10.07
N VAL A 90 -0.07 -5.83 10.91
CA VAL A 90 0.13 -4.55 11.60
C VAL A 90 1.52 -4.04 11.30
N PRO A 91 1.67 -2.98 10.49
CA PRO A 91 2.98 -2.39 10.25
C PRO A 91 3.45 -1.60 11.46
N ARG A 92 4.77 -1.47 11.61
CA ARG A 92 5.36 -0.55 12.60
C ARG A 92 5.08 0.89 12.21
N LEU A 93 4.85 1.75 13.19
CA LEU A 93 4.40 3.12 12.95
C LEU A 93 5.32 4.14 13.62
N GLN A 94 5.75 5.15 12.86
CA GLN A 94 6.78 6.11 13.29
C GLN A 94 6.27 6.97 14.45
N ARG A 95 4.95 7.21 14.45
CA ARG A 95 4.24 7.94 15.50
C ARG A 95 4.42 7.32 16.89
N PHE A 96 4.72 6.03 16.99
CA PHE A 96 4.96 5.33 18.25
C PHE A 96 6.45 5.15 18.60
N ARG A 97 7.35 5.87 17.92
CA ARG A 97 8.82 5.78 18.09
C ARG A 97 9.40 4.39 17.79
N GLU A 98 8.72 3.62 16.96
CA GLU A 98 9.16 2.30 16.54
C GLU A 98 10.19 2.40 15.41
N TYR A 99 11.13 1.46 15.37
CA TYR A 99 12.07 1.35 14.25
C TYR A 99 11.31 0.86 13.01
N ILE A 100 11.21 1.72 11.99
CA ILE A 100 10.57 1.35 10.73
C ILE A 100 11.64 1.05 9.69
N ASP A 101 11.59 -0.16 9.15
CA ASP A 101 12.20 -0.44 7.85
C ASP A 101 11.20 -0.02 6.77
N ASN A 102 11.64 0.83 5.83
CA ASN A 102 10.82 1.24 4.68
C ASN A 102 10.30 0.04 3.88
N ARG A 103 10.99 -1.10 3.92
CA ARG A 103 10.51 -2.36 3.33
C ARG A 103 9.23 -2.88 3.98
N GLN A 104 9.02 -2.72 5.29
CA GLN A 104 7.80 -3.20 5.95
C GLN A 104 6.57 -2.40 5.52
N MET A 105 6.70 -1.10 5.29
CA MET A 105 5.61 -0.27 4.75
C MET A 105 5.33 -0.61 3.29
N GLU A 106 6.37 -0.82 2.47
CA GLU A 106 6.20 -1.27 1.07
C GLU A 106 5.54 -2.65 0.99
N VAL A 107 5.91 -3.57 1.88
CA VAL A 107 5.30 -4.90 2.02
C VAL A 107 3.85 -4.78 2.47
N ALA A 108 3.55 -3.97 3.49
CA ALA A 108 2.19 -3.72 3.96
C ALA A 108 1.31 -3.20 2.83
N ASP A 109 1.80 -2.21 2.08
CA ASP A 109 1.08 -1.66 0.92
C ASP A 109 0.89 -2.75 -0.16
N GLU A 110 1.90 -3.56 -0.50
CA GLU A 110 1.75 -4.63 -1.49
C GLU A 110 0.73 -5.69 -1.08
N PHE A 111 0.73 -6.12 0.18
CA PHE A 111 -0.22 -7.08 0.71
C PHE A 111 -1.64 -6.49 0.79
N GLU A 112 -1.79 -5.21 1.11
CA GLU A 112 -3.07 -4.51 1.06
C GLU A 112 -3.65 -4.49 -0.36
N HIS A 113 -2.83 -4.21 -1.38
CA HIS A 113 -3.25 -4.27 -2.79
C HIS A 113 -3.69 -5.68 -3.21
N ARG A 114 -3.23 -6.72 -2.50
CA ARG A 114 -3.64 -8.12 -2.69
C ARG A 114 -4.89 -8.50 -1.88
N GLY A 115 -5.45 -7.57 -1.12
CA GLY A 115 -6.66 -7.76 -0.32
C GLY A 115 -6.43 -8.30 1.09
N VAL A 116 -5.20 -8.24 1.60
CA VAL A 116 -4.90 -8.58 3.01
C VAL A 116 -5.27 -7.41 3.92
N ALA A 117 -5.88 -7.71 5.07
CA ALA A 117 -6.26 -6.69 6.04
C ALA A 117 -5.01 -6.12 6.74
N ILE A 118 -4.78 -4.81 6.58
CA ILE A 118 -3.67 -4.08 7.22
C ILE A 118 -4.23 -3.10 8.26
N ALA A 119 -4.00 -3.35 9.54
CA ALA A 119 -4.42 -2.43 10.61
C ALA A 119 -3.33 -1.39 10.90
N ARG A 120 -3.64 -0.12 10.64
CA ARG A 120 -2.71 1.01 10.91
C ARG A 120 -3.11 1.81 12.15
N SER A 121 -4.17 1.40 12.84
CA SER A 121 -4.67 2.01 14.06
C SER A 121 -5.43 1.00 14.92
N PRO A 122 -5.66 1.30 16.22
CA PRO A 122 -6.54 0.49 17.06
C PRO A 122 -7.96 0.36 16.49
N GLY A 123 -8.49 1.42 15.87
CA GLY A 123 -9.81 1.42 15.25
C GLY A 123 -9.91 0.46 14.06
N ASP A 124 -8.86 0.37 13.24
CA ASP A 124 -8.78 -0.62 12.16
C ASP A 124 -8.81 -2.04 12.72
N LEU A 125 -8.11 -2.27 13.84
CA LEU A 125 -8.07 -3.56 14.51
C LEU A 125 -9.47 -3.98 15.01
N VAL A 126 -10.20 -3.08 15.68
CA VAL A 126 -11.59 -3.31 16.10
C VAL A 126 -12.46 -3.66 14.90
N LYS A 127 -12.33 -2.88 13.82
CA LYS A 127 -13.10 -3.07 12.60
C LYS A 127 -12.83 -4.45 11.99
N PHE A 128 -11.57 -4.84 11.85
CA PHE A 128 -11.23 -6.13 11.25
C PHE A 128 -11.62 -7.31 12.14
N ILE A 129 -11.45 -7.20 13.46
CA ILE A 129 -11.91 -8.23 14.40
C ILE A 129 -13.43 -8.43 14.26
N LYS A 130 -14.22 -7.33 14.18
CA LYS A 130 -15.69 -7.42 14.00
C LYS A 130 -16.11 -7.90 12.61
N LEU A 131 -15.41 -7.51 11.54
CA LEU A 131 -15.67 -8.00 10.18
C LEU A 131 -15.38 -9.49 10.06
N GLN A 132 -14.30 -9.96 10.67
CA GLN A 132 -13.91 -11.38 10.73
C GLN A 132 -14.91 -12.21 11.53
N GLN A 133 -15.43 -11.67 12.64
CA GLN A 133 -16.54 -12.28 13.39
C GLN A 133 -17.84 -12.40 12.57
N SER A 134 -17.98 -11.62 11.50
CA SER A 134 -19.14 -11.64 10.58
C SER A 134 -18.92 -12.50 9.34
N THR A 135 -17.67 -12.86 9.02
CA THR A 135 -17.32 -13.78 7.94
C THR A 135 -16.88 -15.10 8.52
N VAL A 136 -17.85 -15.93 8.92
CA VAL A 136 -17.62 -17.37 8.91
C VAL A 136 -17.22 -17.69 7.47
N ILE A 137 -15.94 -18.00 7.23
CA ILE A 137 -15.52 -18.53 5.93
C ILE A 137 -16.40 -19.76 5.73
N PRO A 138 -17.33 -19.77 4.77
CA PRO A 138 -18.21 -20.91 4.59
C PRO A 138 -17.30 -22.10 4.31
N LYS A 139 -17.30 -23.09 5.21
CA LYS A 139 -16.52 -24.32 5.03
C LYS A 139 -16.98 -24.94 3.73
N PHE A 140 -16.11 -24.93 2.73
CA PHE A 140 -16.43 -25.49 1.42
C PHE A 140 -16.74 -26.98 1.60
N ASP A 141 -17.97 -27.40 1.25
CA ASP A 141 -18.32 -28.81 1.33
C ASP A 141 -17.71 -29.55 0.14
N GLU A 142 -16.54 -30.14 0.40
CA GLU A 142 -15.80 -30.94 -0.58
C GLU A 142 -16.60 -32.17 -1.01
N THR A 143 -17.57 -32.62 -0.22
CA THR A 143 -18.45 -33.74 -0.53
C THR A 143 -19.34 -33.42 -1.73
N GLN A 144 -20.03 -32.29 -1.70
CA GLN A 144 -20.85 -31.83 -2.82
C GLN A 144 -20.03 -31.58 -4.08
N LEU A 145 -18.83 -31.01 -3.94
CA LEU A 145 -17.94 -30.84 -5.10
C LEU A 145 -17.54 -32.20 -5.69
N CYS A 146 -17.26 -33.18 -4.84
CA CYS A 146 -16.92 -34.52 -5.31
C CYS A 146 -18.10 -35.20 -6.01
N GLU A 147 -19.32 -35.08 -5.49
CA GLU A 147 -20.54 -35.56 -6.15
C GLU A 147 -20.77 -34.87 -7.49
N TYR A 148 -20.66 -33.53 -7.52
CA TYR A 148 -20.79 -32.74 -8.75
C TYR A 148 -19.81 -33.18 -9.84
N LEU A 149 -18.55 -33.42 -9.47
CA LEU A 149 -17.52 -33.88 -10.41
C LEU A 149 -17.76 -35.32 -10.88
N LYS A 150 -18.25 -36.20 -10.00
CA LYS A 150 -18.60 -37.60 -10.34
C LYS A 150 -19.74 -37.66 -11.36
N ASP A 151 -20.83 -36.94 -11.08
CA ASP A 151 -22.01 -36.94 -11.94
C ASP A 151 -21.69 -36.38 -13.34
N ARG A 152 -20.81 -35.39 -13.39
CA ARG A 152 -20.45 -34.71 -14.64
C ARG A 152 -19.42 -35.47 -15.48
N TYR A 153 -18.56 -36.28 -14.87
CA TYR A 153 -17.46 -36.96 -15.55
C TYR A 153 -17.34 -38.46 -15.18
N PRO A 154 -18.34 -39.30 -15.48
CA PRO A 154 -18.29 -40.72 -15.15
C PRO A 154 -17.23 -41.46 -15.98
N SER A 155 -16.50 -42.39 -15.32
CA SER A 155 -15.69 -43.46 -15.94
C SER A 155 -14.76 -43.02 -17.08
N GLN A 156 -13.69 -42.29 -16.74
CA GLN A 156 -12.71 -41.69 -17.65
C GLN A 156 -11.27 -41.95 -17.18
N LYS A 157 -10.29 -41.98 -18.09
CA LYS A 157 -8.88 -42.00 -17.67
C LYS A 157 -8.49 -40.66 -17.05
N LEU A 158 -8.19 -40.66 -15.74
CA LEU A 158 -8.01 -39.45 -14.94
C LEU A 158 -6.53 -39.09 -14.78
N MET A 159 -6.18 -37.84 -15.10
CA MET A 159 -4.88 -37.27 -14.77
C MET A 159 -5.03 -36.14 -13.75
N LEU A 160 -4.36 -36.29 -12.61
CA LEU A 160 -4.34 -35.31 -11.53
C LEU A 160 -3.04 -34.52 -11.59
N VAL A 161 -3.13 -33.19 -11.76
CA VAL A 161 -1.97 -32.31 -11.89
C VAL A 161 -2.01 -31.22 -10.82
N CYS A 162 -1.08 -31.24 -9.88
CA CYS A 162 -1.01 -30.25 -8.81
C CYS A 162 0.45 -29.93 -8.43
N GLY A 163 0.67 -28.75 -7.85
CA GLY A 163 1.94 -28.43 -7.20
C GLY A 163 2.06 -29.11 -5.83
N ALA A 164 3.17 -28.87 -5.12
CA ALA A 164 3.31 -29.27 -3.72
C ALA A 164 2.53 -28.34 -2.76
N GLY A 165 2.58 -28.62 -1.46
CA GLY A 165 2.02 -27.76 -0.41
C GLY A 165 0.48 -27.74 -0.40
N GLY A 166 -0.11 -26.54 -0.28
CA GLY A 166 -1.57 -26.36 -0.21
C GLY A 166 -2.31 -26.90 -1.43
N TYR A 167 -1.72 -26.80 -2.62
CA TYR A 167 -2.30 -27.36 -3.86
C TYR A 167 -2.46 -28.88 -3.81
N PHE A 168 -1.46 -29.57 -3.26
CA PHE A 168 -1.50 -31.03 -3.09
C PHE A 168 -2.48 -31.44 -1.99
N ARG A 169 -2.46 -30.73 -0.85
CA ARG A 169 -3.39 -30.97 0.27
C ARG A 169 -4.84 -30.86 -0.19
N TYR A 170 -5.16 -29.86 -1.00
CA TYR A 170 -6.51 -29.69 -1.54
C TYR A 170 -6.86 -30.75 -2.60
N MET A 171 -5.90 -31.22 -3.41
CA MET A 171 -6.18 -32.35 -4.31
C MET A 171 -6.54 -33.62 -3.53
N LYS A 172 -5.87 -33.84 -2.39
CA LYS A 172 -6.22 -34.97 -1.52
C LYS A 172 -7.58 -34.85 -0.87
N SER A 173 -8.03 -33.64 -0.56
CA SER A 173 -9.32 -33.47 0.09
C SER A 173 -10.48 -33.91 -0.83
N LEU A 174 -10.25 -33.88 -2.15
CA LEU A 174 -11.11 -34.46 -3.18
C LEU A 174 -10.99 -36.00 -3.35
N LYS A 175 -10.49 -36.71 -2.33
CA LYS A 175 -10.26 -38.17 -2.35
C LYS A 175 -11.47 -38.97 -2.79
N SER A 176 -12.64 -38.64 -2.26
CA SER A 176 -13.88 -39.34 -2.59
C SER A 176 -14.23 -39.24 -4.07
N PHE A 177 -13.79 -38.18 -4.79
CA PHE A 177 -13.94 -38.05 -6.24
C PHE A 177 -12.98 -38.95 -7.01
N TRP A 178 -11.67 -38.83 -6.77
CA TRP A 178 -10.69 -39.49 -7.65
C TRP A 178 -10.41 -40.96 -7.31
N GLU A 179 -10.76 -41.45 -6.13
CA GLU A 179 -10.59 -42.88 -5.78
C GLU A 179 -11.44 -43.81 -6.63
N ASN A 180 -12.58 -43.34 -7.11
CA ASN A 180 -13.49 -44.11 -7.94
C ASN A 180 -12.93 -44.42 -9.34
N TYR A 181 -11.82 -43.79 -9.73
CA TYR A 181 -11.16 -44.02 -11.01
C TYR A 181 -10.07 -45.09 -10.89
N SER A 182 -10.23 -46.19 -11.62
CA SER A 182 -9.28 -47.30 -11.65
C SER A 182 -7.99 -46.97 -12.42
N ASP A 183 -8.09 -46.28 -13.55
CA ASP A 183 -6.95 -45.76 -14.32
C ASP A 183 -6.73 -44.28 -14.00
N ARG A 184 -5.82 -44.04 -13.04
CA ARG A 184 -5.45 -42.70 -12.55
C ARG A 184 -3.94 -42.47 -12.60
N LEU A 185 -3.56 -41.27 -13.04
CA LEU A 185 -2.17 -40.84 -13.15
C LEU A 185 -1.94 -39.53 -12.39
N TRP A 186 -0.84 -39.47 -11.63
CA TRP A 186 -0.44 -38.28 -10.88
C TRP A 186 0.73 -37.55 -11.55
N ILE A 187 0.64 -36.22 -11.58
CA ILE A 187 1.75 -35.33 -11.91
C ILE A 187 1.87 -34.30 -10.80
N SER A 188 2.97 -34.35 -10.04
CA SER A 188 3.23 -33.42 -8.93
C SER A 188 4.71 -33.08 -8.80
N ILE A 189 5.05 -32.25 -7.82
CA ILE A 189 6.42 -31.86 -7.48
C ILE A 189 6.93 -32.78 -6.37
N ARG A 190 8.15 -33.30 -6.55
CA ARG A 190 8.77 -34.25 -5.63
C ARG A 190 9.12 -33.58 -4.29
N THR A 191 8.49 -34.04 -3.21
CA THR A 191 8.75 -33.64 -1.82
C THR A 191 8.57 -34.85 -0.90
N ASN A 192 9.13 -34.82 0.32
CA ASN A 192 8.98 -35.92 1.28
C ASN A 192 7.51 -36.29 1.54
N THR A 193 6.61 -35.29 1.56
CA THR A 193 5.17 -35.50 1.75
C THR A 193 4.51 -36.15 0.54
N THR A 194 4.77 -35.64 -0.66
CA THR A 194 4.16 -36.19 -1.89
C THR A 194 4.68 -37.58 -2.23
N GLU A 195 5.95 -37.88 -1.93
CA GLU A 195 6.53 -39.20 -2.15
C GLU A 195 5.88 -40.26 -1.25
N ARG A 196 5.76 -39.98 0.05
CA ARG A 196 5.14 -40.90 1.01
C ARG A 196 3.67 -41.17 0.68
N GLU A 197 2.94 -40.15 0.24
CA GLU A 197 1.49 -40.25 0.08
C GLU A 197 1.05 -40.80 -1.28
N ILE A 198 1.90 -40.74 -2.31
CA ILE A 198 1.57 -41.23 -3.67
C ILE A 198 2.47 -42.41 -4.08
N GLU A 199 3.06 -43.12 -3.11
CA GLU A 199 4.09 -44.15 -3.36
C GLU A 199 3.60 -45.33 -4.22
N ASN A 200 2.32 -45.68 -4.11
CA ASN A 200 1.72 -46.86 -4.77
C ASN A 200 0.80 -46.50 -5.96
N VAL A 201 1.02 -45.34 -6.60
CA VAL A 201 0.21 -44.89 -7.74
C VAL A 201 1.11 -44.53 -8.92
N HIS A 202 0.59 -44.73 -10.14
CA HIS A 202 1.25 -44.30 -11.38
C HIS A 202 1.49 -42.78 -11.33
N ARG A 203 2.75 -42.35 -11.40
CA ARG A 203 3.13 -40.95 -11.17
C ARG A 203 4.32 -40.48 -12.00
N TYR A 204 4.34 -39.17 -12.29
CA TYR A 204 5.49 -38.45 -12.83
C TYR A 204 5.84 -37.25 -11.94
N TRP A 205 7.14 -37.00 -11.79
CA TRP A 205 7.65 -35.87 -11.03
C TRP A 205 8.03 -34.73 -11.95
N GLY A 206 7.42 -33.58 -11.74
CA GLY A 206 7.78 -32.34 -12.42
C GLY A 206 8.85 -31.54 -11.68
N TYR A 207 9.36 -30.51 -12.35
CA TYR A 207 10.49 -29.71 -11.88
C TYR A 207 10.01 -28.49 -11.09
N ALA A 208 10.67 -28.19 -9.98
CA ALA A 208 10.36 -27.04 -9.11
C ALA A 208 11.64 -26.31 -8.66
N PRO A 209 11.57 -25.03 -8.27
CA PRO A 209 10.39 -24.15 -8.31
C PRO A 209 10.00 -23.79 -9.76
N VAL A 210 8.72 -23.48 -10.00
CA VAL A 210 8.21 -22.99 -11.31
C VAL A 210 8.02 -21.48 -11.31
N LYS A 211 7.65 -20.90 -10.17
CA LYS A 211 7.55 -19.45 -10.01
C LYS A 211 8.96 -18.84 -10.15
N ASP A 212 9.08 -17.82 -10.99
CA ASP A 212 10.33 -17.10 -11.28
C ASP A 212 11.51 -17.97 -11.79
N ASN A 213 11.26 -19.21 -12.23
CA ASN A 213 12.29 -20.10 -12.75
C ASN A 213 11.90 -20.65 -14.13
N PHE A 214 12.35 -19.95 -15.16
CA PHE A 214 12.02 -20.25 -16.56
C PHE A 214 12.57 -21.60 -17.04
N VAL A 215 13.76 -22.00 -16.58
CA VAL A 215 14.39 -23.27 -16.98
C VAL A 215 13.52 -24.45 -16.53
N ASN A 216 13.04 -24.42 -15.29
CA ASN A 216 12.15 -25.46 -14.78
C ASN A 216 10.78 -25.43 -15.45
N PHE A 217 10.26 -24.25 -15.82
CA PHE A 217 9.05 -24.17 -16.64
C PHE A 217 9.21 -24.90 -17.98
N ILE A 218 10.30 -24.65 -18.71
CA ILE A 218 10.58 -25.33 -19.98
C ILE A 218 10.75 -26.85 -19.80
N ARG A 219 11.42 -27.28 -18.73
CA ARG A 219 11.53 -28.72 -18.40
C ARG A 219 10.17 -29.37 -18.16
N ASN A 220 9.24 -28.67 -17.50
CA ASN A 220 7.87 -29.15 -17.32
C ASN A 220 7.06 -29.16 -18.62
N VAL A 221 7.27 -28.20 -19.52
CA VAL A 221 6.69 -28.25 -20.88
C VAL A 221 7.17 -29.50 -21.62
N ALA A 222 8.48 -29.78 -21.61
CA ALA A 222 9.05 -30.97 -22.24
C ALA A 222 8.52 -32.27 -21.60
N LEU A 223 8.38 -32.30 -20.27
CA LEU A 223 7.79 -33.44 -19.57
C LEU A 223 6.32 -33.65 -19.96
N ALA A 224 5.54 -32.57 -20.02
CA ALA A 224 4.13 -32.62 -20.41
C ALA A 224 3.95 -33.15 -21.85
N PHE A 225 4.79 -32.72 -22.80
CA PHE A 225 4.80 -33.27 -24.17
C PHE A 225 5.14 -34.76 -24.23
N ARG A 226 5.97 -35.25 -23.31
CA ARG A 226 6.34 -36.67 -23.23
C ARG A 226 5.24 -37.52 -22.59
N VAL A 227 4.64 -37.02 -21.53
CA VAL A 227 3.74 -37.80 -20.67
C VAL A 227 2.30 -37.77 -21.19
N VAL A 228 1.77 -36.58 -21.49
CA VAL A 228 0.34 -36.41 -21.77
C VAL A 228 -0.11 -37.19 -23.02
N PRO A 229 0.58 -37.11 -24.18
CA PRO A 229 0.19 -37.88 -25.37
C PRO A 229 0.38 -39.40 -25.23
N ARG A 230 1.31 -39.84 -24.38
CA ARG A 230 1.51 -41.29 -24.11
C ARG A 230 0.41 -41.87 -23.26
N GLN A 231 -0.09 -41.08 -22.31
CA GLN A 231 -1.08 -41.54 -21.35
C GLN A 231 -2.50 -41.35 -21.86
N LYS A 232 -2.72 -40.40 -22.78
CA LYS A 232 -4.04 -40.07 -23.39
C LYS A 232 -5.15 -39.97 -22.33
N PRO A 233 -5.05 -39.04 -21.37
CA PRO A 233 -6.10 -38.89 -20.37
C PRO A 233 -7.39 -38.38 -21.02
N ASP A 234 -8.53 -38.86 -20.55
CA ASP A 234 -9.84 -38.33 -20.97
C ASP A 234 -10.19 -37.07 -20.16
N LEU A 235 -9.77 -37.05 -18.88
CA LEU A 235 -10.01 -35.96 -17.94
C LEU A 235 -8.70 -35.54 -17.26
N VAL A 236 -8.45 -34.24 -17.23
CA VAL A 236 -7.34 -33.63 -16.48
C VAL A 236 -7.89 -32.64 -15.46
N VAL A 237 -7.59 -32.89 -14.18
CA VAL A 237 -8.02 -32.04 -13.06
C VAL A 237 -6.80 -31.40 -12.40
N SER A 238 -6.89 -30.10 -12.16
CA SER A 238 -5.86 -29.36 -11.41
C SER A 238 -6.43 -28.50 -10.31
N THR A 239 -5.71 -28.39 -9.19
CA THR A 239 -6.05 -27.57 -8.03
C THR A 239 -5.41 -26.18 -8.06
N GLY A 240 -5.22 -25.55 -9.21
CA GLY A 240 -4.92 -24.11 -9.22
C GLY A 240 -3.45 -23.70 -9.33
N SER A 241 -2.53 -24.66 -9.47
CA SER A 241 -1.10 -24.36 -9.53
C SER A 241 -0.65 -23.88 -10.91
N GLY A 242 0.26 -22.89 -10.98
CA GLY A 242 0.90 -22.48 -12.24
C GLY A 242 1.75 -23.58 -12.89
N PHE A 243 2.22 -24.53 -12.07
CA PHE A 243 2.88 -25.77 -12.50
C PHE A 243 2.01 -26.61 -13.46
N ALA A 244 0.69 -26.61 -13.27
CA ALA A 244 -0.21 -27.45 -14.06
C ALA A 244 -0.46 -26.93 -15.48
N LEU A 245 -0.13 -25.66 -15.75
CA LEU A 245 -0.46 -24.97 -17.00
C LEU A 245 0.00 -25.74 -18.25
N PRO A 246 1.26 -26.21 -18.38
CA PRO A 246 1.70 -26.94 -19.57
C PRO A 246 0.92 -28.24 -19.81
N TYR A 247 0.59 -28.97 -18.74
CA TYR A 247 -0.11 -30.25 -18.82
C TYR A 247 -1.56 -30.06 -19.28
N LEU A 248 -2.25 -29.05 -18.74
CA LEU A 248 -3.63 -28.73 -19.11
C LEU A 248 -3.74 -28.27 -20.58
N LEU A 249 -2.81 -27.41 -21.02
CA LEU A 249 -2.76 -26.94 -22.41
C LEU A 249 -2.54 -28.10 -23.39
N ILE A 250 -1.54 -28.94 -23.12
CA ILE A 250 -1.19 -30.06 -24.01
C ILE A 250 -2.30 -31.11 -24.02
N ALA A 251 -2.90 -31.42 -22.87
CA ALA A 251 -4.02 -32.36 -22.80
C ALA A 251 -5.20 -31.91 -23.68
N LYS A 252 -5.55 -30.62 -23.62
CA LYS A 252 -6.63 -30.09 -24.46
C LYS A 252 -6.29 -30.11 -25.94
N TRP A 253 -5.12 -29.59 -26.31
CA TRP A 253 -4.77 -29.36 -27.72
C TRP A 253 -4.34 -30.63 -28.46
N PHE A 254 -3.67 -31.56 -27.78
CA PHE A 254 -3.13 -32.77 -28.42
C PHE A 254 -3.96 -34.03 -28.16
N CYS A 255 -4.67 -34.11 -27.02
CA CYS A 255 -5.46 -35.28 -26.68
C CYS A 255 -6.98 -35.02 -26.72
N GLY A 256 -7.42 -33.76 -26.88
CA GLY A 256 -8.84 -33.40 -26.83
C GLY A 256 -9.47 -33.59 -25.45
N SER A 257 -8.65 -33.77 -24.40
CA SER A 257 -9.10 -34.09 -23.05
C SER A 257 -10.03 -33.02 -22.47
N LYS A 258 -10.89 -33.42 -21.54
CA LYS A 258 -11.63 -32.50 -20.67
C LYS A 258 -10.69 -31.89 -19.64
N VAL A 259 -10.74 -30.57 -19.50
CA VAL A 259 -9.86 -29.82 -18.60
C VAL A 259 -10.67 -29.10 -17.53
N VAL A 260 -10.44 -29.50 -16.28
CA VAL A 260 -11.07 -28.95 -15.09
C VAL A 260 -10.02 -28.25 -14.24
N PHE A 261 -10.29 -26.99 -13.90
CA PHE A 261 -9.42 -26.19 -13.04
C PHE A 261 -10.18 -25.76 -11.79
N ILE A 262 -9.68 -26.17 -10.62
CA ILE A 262 -10.27 -25.89 -9.32
C ILE A 262 -9.35 -24.89 -8.63
N GLU A 263 -9.83 -23.69 -8.37
CA GLU A 263 -9.06 -22.68 -7.65
C GLU A 263 -8.97 -23.08 -6.15
N SER A 264 -7.77 -23.48 -5.71
CA SER A 264 -7.56 -23.92 -4.32
C SER A 264 -7.43 -22.75 -3.33
N LYS A 265 -7.06 -21.55 -3.79
CA LYS A 265 -6.92 -20.37 -2.93
C LYS A 265 -8.20 -19.55 -2.96
N THR A 266 -8.65 -19.06 -1.80
CA THR A 266 -9.82 -18.18 -1.72
C THR A 266 -9.48 -16.84 -2.34
N ARG A 267 -10.19 -16.46 -3.41
CA ARG A 267 -10.04 -15.18 -4.10
C ARG A 267 -11.40 -14.51 -4.19
N PHE A 268 -11.45 -13.20 -3.97
CA PHE A 268 -12.72 -12.46 -3.88
C PHE A 268 -12.99 -11.59 -5.11
N GLN A 269 -11.94 -11.05 -5.74
CA GLN A 269 -12.05 -10.05 -6.80
C GLN A 269 -11.67 -10.62 -8.19
N ASP A 270 -10.51 -11.29 -8.29
CA ASP A 270 -9.96 -11.78 -9.56
C ASP A 270 -9.55 -13.25 -9.49
N ILE A 271 -9.56 -13.93 -10.64
CA ILE A 271 -9.05 -15.30 -10.82
C ILE A 271 -7.51 -15.33 -10.86
N GLY A 272 -6.91 -16.48 -10.52
CA GLY A 272 -5.46 -16.66 -10.61
C GLY A 272 -4.92 -16.54 -12.05
N LEU A 273 -3.65 -16.15 -12.20
CA LEU A 273 -2.99 -16.06 -13.52
C LEU A 273 -3.12 -17.36 -14.36
N PRO A 274 -2.95 -18.58 -13.80
CA PRO A 274 -3.11 -19.81 -14.59
C PRO A 274 -4.56 -19.97 -15.10
N ALA A 275 -5.56 -19.70 -14.26
CA ALA A 275 -6.97 -19.70 -14.65
C ALA A 275 -7.23 -18.68 -15.77
N TRP A 276 -6.74 -17.45 -15.60
CA TRP A 276 -6.91 -16.39 -16.59
C TRP A 276 -6.34 -16.76 -17.96
N VAL A 277 -5.12 -17.32 -18.00
CA VAL A 277 -4.48 -17.79 -19.25
C VAL A 277 -5.33 -18.88 -19.91
N LEU A 278 -5.78 -19.88 -19.14
CA LEU A 278 -6.56 -20.99 -19.65
C LEU A 278 -7.95 -20.55 -20.16
N ILE A 279 -8.58 -19.56 -19.53
CA ILE A 279 -9.83 -18.94 -20.02
C ILE A 279 -9.58 -18.21 -21.34
N LYS A 280 -8.55 -17.38 -21.42
CA LYS A 280 -8.24 -16.61 -22.64
C LYS A 280 -7.91 -17.50 -23.83
N LEU A 281 -7.21 -18.60 -23.60
CA LEU A 281 -6.89 -19.59 -24.62
C LEU A 281 -8.05 -20.55 -24.94
N ARG A 282 -9.22 -20.38 -24.30
CA ARG A 282 -10.43 -21.23 -24.45
C ARG A 282 -10.17 -22.71 -24.20
N VAL A 283 -9.26 -23.02 -23.27
CA VAL A 283 -8.82 -24.39 -22.97
C VAL A 283 -9.73 -25.08 -21.96
N LEU A 284 -10.39 -24.32 -21.08
CA LEU A 284 -11.20 -24.86 -19.99
C LEU A 284 -12.59 -25.32 -20.42
N ASP A 285 -12.95 -26.51 -19.95
CA ASP A 285 -14.31 -27.02 -19.96
C ASP A 285 -15.06 -26.59 -18.68
N LEU A 286 -14.39 -26.59 -17.53
CA LEU A 286 -14.95 -26.19 -16.24
C LEU A 286 -13.90 -25.46 -15.39
N ILE A 287 -14.32 -24.36 -14.77
CA ILE A 287 -13.55 -23.72 -13.69
C ILE A 287 -14.41 -23.65 -12.43
N ILE A 288 -13.86 -24.10 -11.30
CA ILE A 288 -14.51 -24.02 -9.99
C ILE A 288 -13.83 -22.92 -9.20
N VAL A 289 -14.63 -21.98 -8.69
CA VAL A 289 -14.16 -20.81 -7.95
C VAL A 289 -14.78 -20.78 -6.56
N ARG A 290 -14.05 -20.22 -5.60
CA ARG A 290 -14.49 -20.14 -4.20
C ARG A 290 -15.34 -18.90 -3.87
N SER A 291 -15.58 -18.03 -4.84
CA SER A 291 -16.37 -16.80 -4.66
C SER A 291 -17.54 -16.75 -5.65
N LYS A 292 -18.74 -16.55 -5.11
CA LYS A 292 -19.96 -16.32 -5.90
C LYS A 292 -19.84 -15.08 -6.80
N ALA A 293 -19.15 -14.03 -6.33
CA ALA A 293 -18.91 -12.83 -7.11
C ALA A 293 -18.05 -13.13 -8.36
N ILE A 294 -17.01 -13.95 -8.21
CA ILE A 294 -16.17 -14.37 -9.34
C ILE A 294 -16.97 -15.27 -10.31
N ALA A 295 -17.81 -16.17 -9.80
CA ALA A 295 -18.63 -17.03 -10.65
C ALA A 295 -19.56 -16.21 -11.57
N ASN A 296 -20.12 -15.11 -11.07
CA ASN A 296 -20.98 -14.22 -11.86
C ASN A 296 -20.22 -13.47 -12.98
N LEU A 297 -18.91 -13.24 -12.81
CA LEU A 297 -18.09 -12.52 -13.79
C LEU A 297 -17.63 -13.41 -14.96
N TYR A 298 -17.58 -14.73 -14.78
CA TYR A 298 -17.04 -15.66 -15.76
C TYR A 298 -18.09 -16.75 -16.10
N PRO A 299 -18.65 -16.77 -17.33
CA PRO A 299 -19.77 -17.67 -17.67
C PRO A 299 -19.52 -19.19 -17.53
N LYS A 300 -18.25 -19.62 -17.47
CA LYS A 300 -17.85 -21.03 -17.27
C LYS A 300 -17.46 -21.36 -15.83
N ALA A 301 -17.51 -20.37 -14.94
CA ALA A 301 -17.15 -20.53 -13.54
C ALA A 301 -18.34 -21.00 -12.72
N VAL A 302 -18.12 -22.06 -11.96
CA VAL A 302 -19.12 -22.64 -11.06
C VAL A 302 -18.69 -22.37 -9.62
N TYR A 303 -19.62 -21.81 -8.85
CA TYR A 303 -19.52 -21.71 -7.40
C TYR A 303 -20.41 -22.77 -6.77
N ILE A 304 -19.88 -23.58 -5.86
CA ILE A 304 -20.63 -24.61 -5.15
C ILE A 304 -20.84 -24.11 -3.71
N PRO A 305 -22.09 -23.81 -3.30
CA PRO A 305 -22.43 -23.37 -1.95
C PRO A 305 -22.41 -24.54 -0.94
N VAL A 306 -22.41 -24.24 0.36
CA VAL A 306 -22.49 -25.22 1.45
C VAL A 306 -23.94 -25.63 1.69
N SER A 307 -24.23 -26.92 1.96
CA SER A 307 -25.51 -27.32 2.57
C SER A 307 -25.44 -27.17 4.09
N ASP A 308 -26.16 -26.20 4.64
CA ASP A 308 -26.45 -26.20 6.07
C ASP A 308 -27.56 -27.22 6.37
N GLY A 309 -27.14 -28.43 6.72
CA GLY A 309 -28.01 -29.43 7.32
C GLY A 309 -28.18 -29.17 8.81
N SER A 310 -28.94 -28.15 9.20
CA SER A 310 -29.73 -28.07 10.45
C SER A 310 -30.27 -26.66 10.64
N ASN A 311 -31.58 -26.57 10.87
CA ASN A 311 -32.29 -25.40 11.37
C ASN A 311 -31.48 -24.63 12.42
N ASN A 312 -31.14 -23.39 12.10
CA ASN A 312 -31.17 -22.29 13.06
C ASN A 312 -31.54 -21.03 12.30
N GLU A 313 -32.83 -20.71 12.35
CA GLU A 313 -33.44 -19.42 11.96
C GLU A 313 -32.96 -18.24 12.83
N ILE A 314 -31.68 -18.21 13.25
CA ILE A 314 -31.16 -17.14 14.14
C ILE A 314 -30.20 -16.18 13.42
N ASN A 315 -29.76 -16.47 12.20
CA ASN A 315 -29.06 -15.47 11.38
C ASN A 315 -29.97 -14.91 10.28
N GLN A 316 -31.13 -14.38 10.68
CA GLN A 316 -31.69 -13.27 9.90
C GLN A 316 -30.63 -12.17 9.89
N ASN A 317 -30.23 -11.76 8.69
CA ASN A 317 -29.62 -10.48 8.37
C ASN A 317 -29.39 -9.59 9.59
N ARG A 318 -28.16 -9.53 10.12
CA ARG A 318 -27.68 -8.23 10.61
C ARG A 318 -27.47 -7.37 9.38
N ASP A 319 -28.61 -6.92 8.86
CA ASP A 319 -28.72 -5.85 7.90
C ASP A 319 -27.87 -4.71 8.47
N TYR A 320 -26.86 -4.23 7.76
CA TYR A 320 -26.14 -3.00 8.07
C TYR A 320 -27.06 -1.75 7.96
N LYS A 321 -28.38 -1.92 8.09
CA LYS A 321 -29.41 -0.89 8.05
C LYS A 321 -29.62 -0.19 9.39
N GLN A 322 -29.09 -0.72 10.50
CA GLN A 322 -29.22 -0.11 11.83
C GLN A 322 -27.90 0.50 12.29
N ALA A 323 -28.00 1.68 12.94
CA ALA A 323 -26.87 2.39 13.50
C ALA A 323 -26.17 1.49 14.52
N SER A 324 -24.89 1.18 14.29
CA SER A 324 -24.08 0.48 15.29
C SER A 324 -23.37 1.50 16.16
N ILE A 325 -23.29 1.23 17.46
CA ILE A 325 -22.70 2.13 18.45
C ILE A 325 -21.41 1.50 18.95
N VAL A 326 -20.33 2.26 18.99
CA VAL A 326 -19.05 1.86 19.60
C VAL A 326 -18.61 2.98 20.53
N THR A 327 -18.63 2.75 21.83
CA THR A 327 -18.20 3.73 22.83
C THR A 327 -16.72 3.56 23.16
N PHE A 328 -16.01 4.67 23.29
CA PHE A 328 -14.62 4.77 23.75
C PHE A 328 -14.55 5.84 24.83
N ASP A 329 -14.58 5.43 26.10
CA ASP A 329 -14.45 6.33 27.25
C ASP A 329 -15.56 7.42 27.23
N GLU A 330 -15.21 8.72 27.27
CA GLU A 330 -16.18 9.83 27.18
C GLU A 330 -16.63 10.16 25.74
N VAL A 331 -16.28 9.33 24.75
CA VAL A 331 -16.57 9.53 23.33
C VAL A 331 -17.41 8.38 22.76
N ALA A 332 -18.60 8.68 22.23
CA ALA A 332 -19.42 7.68 21.54
C ALA A 332 -19.28 7.78 20.02
N PHE A 333 -19.06 6.67 19.34
CA PHE A 333 -19.10 6.57 17.87
C PHE A 333 -20.42 5.95 17.42
N ILE A 334 -21.05 6.60 16.45
CA ILE A 334 -22.33 6.19 15.86
C ILE A 334 -22.14 6.05 14.36
N PHE A 335 -22.39 4.86 13.82
CA PHE A 335 -22.34 4.63 12.38
C PHE A 335 -23.65 5.07 11.74
N SER A 336 -23.57 5.95 10.74
CA SER A 336 -24.74 6.37 9.96
C SER A 336 -25.07 5.38 8.84
N PRO A 337 -26.35 5.25 8.46
CA PRO A 337 -26.78 4.33 7.41
C PRO A 337 -26.23 4.72 6.03
N GLU A 338 -26.17 3.74 5.12
CA GLU A 338 -25.71 3.93 3.74
C GLU A 338 -26.54 4.98 2.98
N ARG A 339 -27.85 4.99 3.24
CA ARG A 339 -28.78 6.00 2.72
C ARG A 339 -29.40 6.69 3.92
N LEU A 340 -29.14 7.97 4.10
CA LEU A 340 -29.73 8.79 5.16
C LEU A 340 -30.89 9.60 4.58
N VAL A 341 -32.01 8.91 4.35
CA VAL A 341 -33.22 9.41 3.68
C VAL A 341 -34.47 9.16 4.52
N PHE A 342 -35.57 9.86 4.24
CA PHE A 342 -36.84 9.89 5.02
C PHE A 342 -37.03 8.85 6.16
N SER A 343 -37.22 7.55 5.88
CA SER A 343 -37.44 6.52 6.92
C SER A 343 -36.20 6.27 7.78
N SER A 344 -35.06 6.01 7.15
CA SER A 344 -33.76 5.79 7.82
C SER A 344 -33.27 6.99 8.62
N ALA A 345 -33.57 8.22 8.17
CA ALA A 345 -33.20 9.45 8.88
C ALA A 345 -33.99 9.59 10.20
N ARG A 346 -35.27 9.19 10.21
CA ARG A 346 -36.11 9.19 11.41
C ARG A 346 -35.68 8.11 12.40
N GLU A 347 -35.40 6.90 11.92
CA GLU A 347 -34.87 5.81 12.74
C GLU A 347 -33.53 6.19 13.38
N PHE A 348 -32.60 6.71 12.57
CA PHE A 348 -31.30 7.20 13.05
C PHE A 348 -31.44 8.28 14.13
N LEU A 349 -32.39 9.21 14.00
CA LEU A 349 -32.63 10.25 15.00
C LEU A 349 -33.19 9.68 16.31
N ILE A 350 -34.07 8.68 16.25
CA ILE A 350 -34.61 8.00 17.44
C ILE A 350 -33.50 7.22 18.16
N ASP A 351 -32.64 6.54 17.40
CA ASP A 351 -31.48 5.84 17.95
C ASP A 351 -30.53 6.83 18.63
N PHE A 352 -30.23 7.95 17.97
CA PHE A 352 -29.41 9.03 18.53
C PHE A 352 -30.00 9.61 19.83
N GLN A 353 -31.31 9.83 19.86
CA GLN A 353 -32.01 10.31 21.06
C GLN A 353 -31.92 9.32 22.23
N THR A 354 -32.11 8.04 21.95
CA THR A 354 -32.00 6.97 22.94
C THR A 354 -30.61 6.96 23.57
N ILE A 355 -29.56 7.14 22.76
CA ILE A 355 -28.16 7.20 23.23
C ILE A 355 -27.92 8.42 24.11
N CYS A 356 -28.35 9.60 23.66
CA CYS A 356 -28.17 10.84 24.39
C CYS A 356 -28.94 10.90 25.72
N ASN A 357 -30.02 10.11 25.85
CA ASN A 357 -30.86 10.03 27.05
C ASN A 357 -30.54 8.82 27.95
N SER A 358 -29.54 8.00 27.59
CA SER A 358 -29.07 6.92 28.45
C SER A 358 -28.33 7.45 29.69
N ASP A 359 -28.21 6.65 30.74
CA ASP A 359 -27.55 7.04 32.01
C ASP A 359 -26.03 7.34 31.84
N GLU A 360 -25.45 7.07 30.66
CA GLU A 360 -24.06 7.38 30.32
C GLU A 360 -23.92 8.77 29.70
N HIS A 361 -23.14 9.65 30.33
CA HIS A 361 -22.90 11.01 29.85
C HIS A 361 -21.65 11.10 28.96
N TYR A 362 -21.82 11.25 27.65
CA TYR A 362 -20.71 11.42 26.70
C TYR A 362 -20.31 12.89 26.55
N LYS A 363 -19.00 13.18 26.61
CA LYS A 363 -18.47 14.53 26.32
C LYS A 363 -18.35 14.82 24.83
N LYS A 364 -18.15 13.78 23.99
CA LYS A 364 -18.12 13.90 22.53
C LYS A 364 -18.89 12.75 21.88
N ILE A 365 -19.65 13.04 20.83
CA ILE A 365 -20.27 12.04 19.95
C ILE A 365 -19.72 12.25 18.54
N VAL A 366 -19.35 11.16 17.90
CA VAL A 366 -18.81 11.13 16.54
C VAL A 366 -19.75 10.32 15.66
N ILE A 367 -20.29 10.93 14.61
CA ILE A 367 -21.10 10.23 13.61
C ILE A 367 -20.18 9.86 12.44
N ASP A 368 -19.93 8.57 12.23
CA ASP A 368 -19.19 8.07 11.08
C ASP A 368 -20.10 7.99 9.86
N MET A 369 -19.74 8.74 8.81
CA MET A 369 -20.44 8.83 7.53
C MET A 369 -19.70 8.16 6.37
N SER A 370 -18.70 7.33 6.65
CA SER A 370 -17.89 6.63 5.63
C SER A 370 -18.70 5.74 4.69
N HIS A 371 -19.85 5.24 5.16
CA HIS A 371 -20.76 4.41 4.38
C HIS A 371 -21.91 5.19 3.76
N THR A 372 -22.15 6.44 4.16
CA THR A 372 -23.29 7.24 3.66
C THR A 372 -23.01 7.74 2.25
N THR A 373 -23.76 7.21 1.29
CA THR A 373 -23.63 7.56 -0.13
C THR A 373 -24.70 8.54 -0.59
N VAL A 374 -25.87 8.54 0.04
CA VAL A 374 -27.03 9.36 -0.34
C VAL A 374 -27.66 10.01 0.90
N MET A 375 -27.97 11.31 0.80
CA MET A 375 -28.67 12.09 1.83
C MET A 375 -29.69 13.03 1.19
N ASP A 376 -30.89 13.12 1.75
CA ASP A 376 -31.95 14.04 1.33
C ASP A 376 -32.17 15.15 2.38
N SER A 377 -33.20 15.98 2.18
CA SER A 377 -33.57 17.03 3.14
C SER A 377 -33.98 16.49 4.52
N ALA A 378 -34.53 15.27 4.59
CA ALA A 378 -34.87 14.62 5.85
C ALA A 378 -33.63 14.14 6.60
N GLY A 379 -32.62 13.62 5.88
CA GLY A 379 -31.31 13.28 6.45
C GLY A 379 -30.57 14.50 7.01
N LEU A 380 -30.59 15.62 6.28
CA LEU A 380 -30.03 16.89 6.77
C LEU A 380 -30.80 17.38 8.02
N GLY A 381 -32.13 17.31 7.99
CA GLY A 381 -32.98 17.62 9.14
C GLY A 381 -32.71 16.73 10.36
N ALA A 382 -32.41 15.44 10.16
CA ALA A 382 -32.01 14.54 11.23
C ALA A 382 -30.68 14.97 11.85
N LEU A 383 -29.65 15.27 11.05
CA LEU A 383 -28.34 15.73 11.55
C LEU A 383 -28.44 17.04 12.34
N THR A 384 -29.23 18.01 11.87
CA THR A 384 -29.44 19.27 12.62
C THR A 384 -30.15 19.03 13.96
N ASN A 385 -31.08 18.07 14.02
CA ASN A 385 -31.71 17.67 15.27
C ASN A 385 -30.72 16.94 16.20
N CYS A 386 -29.88 16.04 15.68
CA CYS A 386 -28.80 15.42 16.45
C CYS A 386 -27.88 16.48 17.07
N LEU A 387 -27.50 17.51 16.31
CA LEU A 387 -26.68 18.62 16.80
C LEU A 387 -27.39 19.39 17.92
N ARG A 388 -28.68 19.69 17.75
CA ARG A 388 -29.49 20.38 18.77
C ARG A 388 -29.57 19.56 20.06
N ILE A 389 -29.75 18.25 19.96
CA ILE A 389 -29.85 17.33 21.10
C ILE A 389 -28.50 17.20 21.82
N ALA A 390 -27.41 17.03 21.07
CA ALA A 390 -26.06 17.00 21.63
C ALA A 390 -25.72 18.30 22.35
N THR A 391 -26.09 19.46 21.77
CA THR A 391 -25.86 20.78 22.39
C THR A 391 -26.65 20.94 23.69
N ALA A 392 -27.92 20.49 23.72
CA ALA A 392 -28.74 20.51 24.94
C ALA A 392 -28.13 19.66 26.07
N ASN A 393 -27.52 18.54 25.72
CA ASN A 393 -26.84 17.65 26.66
C ASN A 393 -25.37 18.04 26.92
N LYS A 394 -24.90 19.22 26.46
CA LYS A 394 -23.51 19.69 26.58
C LYS A 394 -22.46 18.74 25.99
N THR A 395 -22.85 17.92 25.02
CA THR A 395 -22.00 16.96 24.31
C THR A 395 -21.52 17.57 22.97
N LYS A 396 -20.22 17.49 22.69
CA LYS A 396 -19.67 17.94 21.39
C LYS A 396 -20.04 16.94 20.28
N LEU A 397 -20.65 17.39 19.18
CA LEU A 397 -20.95 16.53 18.03
C LEU A 397 -19.94 16.76 16.90
N ALA A 398 -19.38 15.69 16.34
CA ALA A 398 -18.53 15.73 15.16
C ALA A 398 -19.02 14.75 14.09
N LEU A 399 -18.84 15.10 12.81
CA LEU A 399 -19.07 14.20 11.68
C LEU A 399 -17.72 13.71 11.16
N TRP A 400 -17.56 12.40 11.00
CA TRP A 400 -16.31 11.76 10.59
C TRP A 400 -16.47 11.09 9.22
N SER A 401 -15.44 11.15 8.37
CA SER A 401 -15.41 10.48 7.04
C SER A 401 -16.57 10.84 6.12
N VAL A 402 -16.96 12.12 6.11
CA VAL A 402 -18.02 12.62 5.25
C VAL A 402 -17.59 12.55 3.79
N GLY A 403 -18.26 11.73 2.98
CA GLY A 403 -18.01 11.64 1.54
C GLY A 403 -18.35 12.93 0.79
N GLU A 404 -17.72 13.16 -0.37
CA GLU A 404 -17.84 14.42 -1.14
C GLU A 404 -19.29 14.81 -1.49
N ALA A 405 -20.14 13.85 -1.85
CA ALA A 405 -21.53 14.12 -2.20
C ALA A 405 -22.34 14.66 -1.00
N VAL A 406 -22.17 14.02 0.16
CA VAL A 406 -22.81 14.41 1.42
C VAL A 406 -22.22 15.74 1.94
N GLY A 407 -20.89 15.88 1.87
CA GLY A 407 -20.19 17.11 2.25
C GLY A 407 -20.60 18.31 1.38
N ALA A 408 -20.82 18.10 0.07
CA ALA A 408 -21.34 19.14 -0.82
C ALA A 408 -22.75 19.60 -0.41
N LEU A 409 -23.64 18.67 -0.02
CA LEU A 409 -24.98 19.00 0.46
C LEU A 409 -24.93 19.84 1.75
N ILE A 410 -24.09 19.48 2.71
CA ILE A 410 -23.92 20.22 3.98
C ILE A 410 -23.36 21.63 3.73
N ARG A 411 -22.45 21.78 2.75
CA ARG A 411 -21.90 23.07 2.33
C ARG A 411 -22.94 23.94 1.62
N LEU A 412 -23.70 23.35 0.70
CA LEU A 412 -24.76 24.06 -0.04
C LEU A 412 -25.91 24.50 0.87
N SER A 413 -26.14 23.82 1.99
CA SER A 413 -27.14 24.20 2.99
C SER A 413 -26.62 25.21 4.02
N SER A 414 -25.40 25.75 3.87
CA SER A 414 -24.76 26.67 4.83
C SER A 414 -24.62 26.11 6.25
N LEU A 415 -24.69 24.77 6.42
CA LEU A 415 -24.57 24.11 7.73
C LEU A 415 -23.12 23.70 8.04
N SER A 416 -22.19 23.93 7.12
CA SER A 416 -20.77 23.59 7.28
C SER A 416 -20.12 24.23 8.51
N ASN A 417 -20.61 25.40 8.93
CA ASN A 417 -20.06 26.13 10.07
C ASN A 417 -20.61 25.62 11.42
N LEU A 418 -21.64 24.78 11.39
CA LEU A 418 -22.30 24.23 12.59
C LEU A 418 -21.78 22.84 12.97
N PHE A 419 -21.25 22.08 12.01
CA PHE A 419 -20.68 20.76 12.25
C PHE A 419 -19.16 20.81 12.29
N ILE A 420 -18.58 20.25 13.34
CA ILE A 420 -17.15 19.90 13.34
C ILE A 420 -17.01 18.69 12.42
N THR A 421 -16.50 18.92 11.20
CA THR A 421 -16.27 17.84 10.24
C THR A 421 -14.80 17.42 10.32
N GLU A 422 -14.56 16.17 10.69
CA GLU A 422 -13.25 15.55 10.56
C GLU A 422 -13.18 14.93 9.14
N PRO A 423 -12.28 15.42 8.26
CA PRO A 423 -12.20 14.92 6.89
C PRO A 423 -11.85 13.44 6.91
N THR A 424 -12.26 12.71 5.87
CA THR A 424 -11.86 11.31 5.65
C THR A 424 -10.37 11.16 5.94
N SER A 425 -10.01 10.39 6.96
CA SER A 425 -8.64 9.94 7.12
C SER A 425 -8.30 9.19 5.84
N ASN A 426 -7.20 9.57 5.17
CA ASN A 426 -6.70 8.94 3.94
C ASN A 426 -6.34 7.44 4.10
N THR A 427 -6.72 6.80 5.21
CA THR A 427 -6.74 5.33 5.39
C THR A 427 -7.73 4.63 4.47
N PHE A 428 -8.61 5.37 3.77
CA PHE A 428 -9.22 4.92 2.52
C PHE A 428 -8.57 5.67 1.35
N ARG A 429 -7.48 5.13 0.79
CA ARG A 429 -7.16 5.47 -0.61
C ARG A 429 -8.15 4.75 -1.53
N TYR A 430 -9.17 5.53 -1.87
CA TYR A 430 -10.10 5.43 -3.00
C TYR A 430 -11.34 4.53 -2.86
N SER A 431 -12.51 5.18 -2.74
CA SER A 431 -13.74 4.61 -3.29
C SER A 431 -13.60 4.53 -4.82
N ASN A 432 -13.75 3.32 -5.35
CA ASN A 432 -13.63 3.01 -6.78
C ASN A 432 -14.68 3.69 -7.68
N SER A 433 -15.60 4.50 -7.15
CA SER A 433 -16.71 5.08 -7.92
C SER A 433 -16.47 6.50 -8.43
N ILE A 434 -15.58 7.30 -7.81
CA ILE A 434 -15.43 8.74 -8.16
C ILE A 434 -14.29 9.00 -9.15
N GLN A 435 -13.39 8.03 -9.39
CA GLN A 435 -12.27 8.23 -10.33
C GLN A 435 -12.64 8.15 -11.82
N MET A 436 -13.79 7.58 -12.20
CA MET A 436 -14.11 7.46 -13.64
C MET A 436 -14.39 8.81 -14.33
N THR A 437 -14.73 9.87 -13.58
CA THR A 437 -15.25 11.11 -14.19
C THR A 437 -14.21 12.23 -14.37
N LYS A 438 -13.05 12.18 -13.70
CA LYS A 438 -12.00 13.24 -13.79
C LYS A 438 -10.68 12.83 -14.43
N VAL A 439 -10.54 11.58 -14.85
CA VAL A 439 -9.33 11.08 -15.53
C VAL A 439 -9.44 11.35 -17.05
N ARG A 440 -9.52 12.62 -17.43
CA ARG A 440 -9.69 13.04 -18.84
C ARG A 440 -8.37 13.38 -19.55
N ASN A 441 -7.26 13.48 -18.82
CA ASN A 441 -5.95 13.91 -19.33
C ASN A 441 -4.86 12.82 -19.26
N ILE A 442 -5.21 11.53 -19.36
CA ILE A 442 -4.19 10.52 -19.68
C ILE A 442 -4.04 10.48 -21.20
N THR A 443 -2.87 10.88 -21.69
CA THR A 443 -2.52 10.66 -23.10
C THR A 443 -2.58 9.17 -23.41
N MET A 444 -3.20 8.79 -24.54
CA MET A 444 -3.27 7.40 -25.02
C MET A 444 -1.92 6.68 -24.97
N PHE A 445 -0.84 7.43 -25.22
CA PHE A 445 0.54 6.97 -25.10
C PHE A 445 0.95 6.57 -23.68
N GLY A 446 0.59 7.36 -22.66
CA GLY A 446 0.88 7.03 -21.26
C GLY A 446 0.11 5.78 -20.79
N LEU A 447 -1.15 5.64 -21.22
CA LEU A 447 -1.96 4.45 -20.93
C LEU A 447 -1.39 3.20 -21.62
N PHE A 448 -0.94 3.35 -22.87
CA PHE A 448 -0.24 2.30 -23.60
C PHE A 448 1.03 1.86 -22.86
N LEU A 449 1.89 2.81 -22.46
CA LEU A 449 3.12 2.51 -21.73
C LEU A 449 2.85 1.80 -20.40
N PHE A 450 1.86 2.25 -19.61
CA PHE A 450 1.47 1.57 -18.37
C PHE A 450 1.02 0.12 -18.63
N ARG A 451 0.18 -0.12 -19.64
CA ARG A 451 -0.24 -1.47 -20.02
C ARG A 451 0.93 -2.34 -20.49
N THR A 452 1.85 -1.78 -21.27
CA THR A 452 3.05 -2.50 -21.70
C THR A 452 3.92 -2.87 -20.51
N GLN A 453 4.12 -1.96 -19.55
CA GLN A 453 4.89 -2.23 -18.33
C GLN A 453 4.25 -3.36 -17.50
N GLN A 454 2.93 -3.40 -17.36
CA GLN A 454 2.23 -4.51 -16.70
C GLN A 454 2.45 -5.85 -17.42
N LEU A 455 2.43 -5.85 -18.75
CA LEU A 455 2.74 -7.05 -19.56
C LEU A 455 4.21 -7.49 -19.40
N LEU A 456 5.15 -6.54 -19.47
CA LEU A 456 6.59 -6.82 -19.31
C LEU A 456 6.90 -7.41 -17.93
N LYS A 457 6.25 -6.91 -16.86
CA LYS A 457 6.41 -7.45 -15.50
C LYS A 457 5.81 -8.85 -15.34
N ARG A 458 4.70 -9.14 -16.03
CA ARG A 458 4.00 -10.44 -15.95
C ARG A 458 4.68 -11.55 -16.73
N ILE A 459 5.38 -11.24 -17.82
CA ILE A 459 6.01 -12.25 -18.70
C ILE A 459 7.51 -12.33 -18.41
N PRO A 460 8.03 -13.44 -17.84
CA PRO A 460 9.43 -13.56 -17.41
C PRO A 460 10.47 -13.22 -18.48
N VAL A 461 10.23 -13.64 -19.74
CA VAL A 461 11.15 -13.39 -20.87
C VAL A 461 11.17 -11.91 -21.25
N LEU A 462 10.05 -11.20 -21.12
CA LEU A 462 9.96 -9.78 -21.48
C LEU A 462 10.37 -8.85 -20.34
N ARG A 463 10.50 -9.36 -19.11
CA ARG A 463 10.92 -8.59 -17.92
C ARG A 463 12.28 -7.92 -18.10
N ILE A 464 13.15 -8.45 -18.95
CA ILE A 464 14.46 -7.85 -19.28
C ILE A 464 14.35 -6.46 -19.92
N PHE A 465 13.22 -6.14 -20.58
CA PHE A 465 13.00 -4.85 -21.23
C PHE A 465 12.42 -3.79 -20.28
N TYR A 466 11.87 -4.20 -19.14
CA TYR A 466 11.26 -3.30 -18.17
C TYR A 466 12.25 -2.24 -17.64
N PRO A 467 13.51 -2.55 -17.27
CA PRO A 467 14.47 -1.54 -16.83
C PRO A 467 14.72 -0.46 -17.87
N ILE A 468 14.80 -0.83 -19.16
CA ILE A 468 15.00 0.10 -20.28
C ILE A 468 13.78 1.02 -20.41
N LEU A 469 12.59 0.44 -20.39
CA LEU A 469 11.35 1.21 -20.47
C LEU A 469 11.21 2.17 -19.29
N LYS A 470 11.53 1.72 -18.07
CA LYS A 470 11.51 2.52 -16.85
C LYS A 470 12.54 3.64 -16.88
N PHE A 471 13.72 3.39 -17.43
CA PHE A 471 14.75 4.41 -17.60
C PHE A 471 14.30 5.54 -18.54
N LEU A 472 13.71 5.17 -19.67
CA LEU A 472 13.21 6.14 -20.66
C LEU A 472 11.95 6.87 -20.16
N PHE A 473 11.07 6.17 -19.45
CA PHE A 473 9.81 6.70 -18.95
C PHE A 473 9.62 6.35 -17.46
N PRO A 474 10.22 7.08 -16.51
CA PRO A 474 10.15 6.72 -15.10
C PRO A 474 8.73 6.79 -14.51
N PHE A 475 7.79 7.46 -15.19
CA PHE A 475 6.39 7.56 -14.77
C PHE A 475 5.55 6.32 -15.04
N ILE A 476 6.06 5.30 -15.74
CA ILE A 476 5.29 4.08 -16.06
C ILE A 476 4.93 3.23 -14.84
N ASP A 477 5.61 3.45 -13.71
CA ASP A 477 5.27 2.81 -12.43
C ASP A 477 4.19 3.57 -11.65
N ILE A 478 3.82 4.78 -12.10
CA ILE A 478 2.77 5.58 -11.47
C ILE A 478 1.45 5.19 -12.09
N ASP A 479 0.49 4.80 -11.27
CA ASP A 479 -0.86 4.52 -11.75
C ASP A 479 -1.41 5.75 -12.50
N PRO A 480 -1.92 5.58 -13.74
CA PRO A 480 -2.43 6.68 -14.54
C PRO A 480 -3.55 7.49 -13.85
N SER A 481 -4.31 6.87 -12.94
CA SER A 481 -5.36 7.49 -12.13
C SER A 481 -4.82 8.45 -11.06
N VAL A 482 -3.56 8.29 -10.62
CA VAL A 482 -2.93 9.17 -9.63
C VAL A 482 -2.68 10.53 -10.26
N PRO A 483 -3.23 11.63 -9.69
CA PRO A 483 -2.96 12.97 -10.20
C PRO A 483 -1.50 13.34 -9.88
N VAL A 484 -0.73 13.61 -10.93
CA VAL A 484 0.63 14.16 -10.85
C VAL A 484 0.74 15.36 -11.76
N HIS A 485 1.71 16.23 -11.49
CA HIS A 485 1.92 17.40 -12.30
C HIS A 485 2.26 17.02 -13.77
N PRO A 486 1.78 17.77 -14.78
CA PRO A 486 1.99 17.44 -16.20
C PRO A 486 3.46 17.25 -16.60
N SER A 487 4.38 17.96 -15.92
CA SER A 487 5.83 17.82 -16.12
C SER A 487 6.35 16.40 -15.88
N VAL A 488 5.70 15.61 -15.02
CA VAL A 488 6.13 14.24 -14.68
C VAL A 488 5.91 13.27 -15.85
N ARG A 489 4.81 13.44 -16.59
CA ARG A 489 4.38 12.57 -17.69
C ARG A 489 4.82 13.08 -19.07
N ASN A 490 5.58 14.18 -19.13
CA ASN A 490 6.01 14.77 -20.39
C ASN A 490 7.30 14.09 -20.92
N PRO A 491 7.26 13.44 -22.09
CA PRO A 491 8.43 12.74 -22.63
C PRO A 491 9.52 13.70 -23.13
N LEU A 492 9.16 14.88 -23.65
CA LEU A 492 10.14 15.87 -24.11
C LEU A 492 10.96 16.42 -22.95
N LYS A 493 10.32 16.72 -21.81
CA LYS A 493 11.03 17.09 -20.58
C LYS A 493 12.02 16.01 -20.16
N ARG A 494 11.62 14.74 -20.22
CA ARG A 494 12.52 13.63 -19.89
C ARG A 494 13.71 13.52 -20.85
N ILE A 495 13.53 13.78 -22.14
CA ILE A 495 14.64 13.83 -23.11
C ILE A 495 15.61 14.95 -22.75
N ILE A 496 15.10 16.15 -22.44
CA ILE A 496 15.91 17.29 -22.00
C ILE A 496 16.70 16.93 -20.74
N ASP A 497 16.05 16.27 -19.77
CA ASP A 497 16.70 15.80 -18.54
C ASP A 497 17.84 14.81 -18.82
N ILE A 498 17.64 13.84 -19.71
CA ILE A 498 18.68 12.87 -20.09
C ILE A 498 19.86 13.58 -20.78
N VAL A 499 19.58 14.43 -21.76
CA VAL A 499 20.65 15.14 -22.50
C VAL A 499 21.43 16.06 -21.56
N GLY A 500 20.75 16.87 -20.77
CA GLY A 500 21.41 17.80 -19.84
C GLY A 500 22.15 17.07 -18.71
N SER A 501 21.64 15.93 -18.23
CA SER A 501 22.37 15.12 -17.24
C SER A 501 23.63 14.47 -17.82
N LEU A 502 23.62 14.03 -19.07
CA LEU A 502 24.83 13.51 -19.74
C LEU A 502 25.89 14.61 -19.91
N ILE A 503 25.49 15.82 -20.30
CA ILE A 503 26.39 16.98 -20.39
C ILE A 503 26.95 17.28 -18.99
N GLY A 504 26.09 17.40 -17.99
CA GLY A 504 26.49 17.67 -16.60
C GLY A 504 27.43 16.60 -16.05
N LEU A 505 27.14 15.31 -16.26
CA LEU A 505 28.00 14.20 -15.84
C LEU A 505 29.36 14.20 -16.55
N SER A 506 29.42 14.62 -17.82
CA SER A 506 30.68 14.76 -18.55
C SER A 506 31.57 15.82 -17.88
N PHE A 507 31.00 16.97 -17.50
CA PHE A 507 31.71 17.97 -16.71
C PHE A 507 32.10 17.44 -15.32
N THR A 508 31.17 16.77 -14.63
CA THR A 508 31.43 16.14 -13.33
C THR A 508 32.63 15.20 -13.40
N ALA A 509 32.74 14.38 -14.45
CA ALA A 509 33.85 13.44 -14.63
C ALA A 509 35.20 14.14 -14.74
N VAL A 510 35.28 15.25 -15.48
CA VAL A 510 36.52 16.04 -15.65
C VAL A 510 36.95 16.67 -14.32
N ILE A 511 36.01 17.25 -13.57
CA ILE A 511 36.33 17.91 -12.29
C ILE A 511 36.45 16.94 -11.11
N PHE A 512 36.02 15.68 -11.27
CA PHE A 512 35.92 14.72 -10.17
C PHE A 512 37.26 14.47 -9.50
N ILE A 513 38.31 14.17 -10.27
CA ILE A 513 39.64 13.81 -9.75
C ILE A 513 40.25 14.94 -8.91
N PRO A 514 40.38 16.19 -9.42
CA PRO A 514 40.99 17.27 -8.62
C PRO A 514 40.17 17.59 -7.36
N LEU A 515 38.84 17.58 -7.44
CA LEU A 515 37.98 17.82 -6.26
C LEU A 515 38.05 16.67 -5.27
N ALA A 516 38.11 15.42 -5.73
CA ALA A 516 38.24 14.25 -4.89
C ALA A 516 39.53 14.31 -4.05
N ILE A 517 40.65 14.67 -4.68
CA ILE A 517 41.93 14.86 -3.99
C ILE A 517 41.83 15.98 -2.96
N ALA A 518 41.30 17.15 -3.33
CA ALA A 518 41.14 18.29 -2.42
C ALA A 518 40.28 17.96 -1.19
N ILE A 519 39.15 17.26 -1.39
CA ILE A 519 38.24 16.84 -0.32
C ILE A 519 38.88 15.78 0.59
N ALA A 520 39.63 14.84 0.01
CA ALA A 520 40.29 13.76 0.74
C ALA A 520 41.47 14.24 1.59
N LEU A 521 42.22 15.24 1.09
CA LEU A 521 43.35 15.83 1.82
C LEU A 521 42.89 16.69 3.01
N GLU A 522 41.75 17.36 2.91
CA GLU A 522 41.26 18.23 3.99
C GLU A 522 40.54 17.46 5.11
N SER A 523 39.85 16.36 4.79
CA SER A 523 39.07 15.62 5.80
C SER A 523 39.00 14.12 5.52
N LYS A 524 39.11 13.29 6.56
CA LYS A 524 39.00 11.83 6.45
C LYS A 524 37.59 11.40 6.01
N GLY A 525 37.47 10.37 5.17
CA GLY A 525 36.22 9.75 4.71
C GLY A 525 35.94 9.90 3.21
N GLY A 526 34.72 9.54 2.78
CA GLY A 526 34.35 9.49 1.36
C GLY A 526 34.19 10.85 0.67
N VAL A 527 34.54 10.90 -0.62
CA VAL A 527 34.44 12.11 -1.47
C VAL A 527 32.98 12.50 -1.74
N LEU A 528 32.11 11.51 -1.92
CA LEU A 528 30.69 11.72 -2.15
C LEU A 528 29.91 11.57 -0.84
N PHE A 529 28.96 12.48 -0.64
CA PHE A 529 27.97 12.43 0.43
C PHE A 529 26.61 12.15 -0.18
N GLY A 530 25.82 11.29 0.46
CA GLY A 530 24.47 10.99 0.04
C GLY A 530 23.49 11.15 1.18
N GLN A 531 22.42 11.92 0.93
CA GLN A 531 21.36 12.18 1.90
C GLN A 531 20.03 11.63 1.37
N VAL A 532 19.22 11.01 2.23
CA VAL A 532 17.88 10.60 1.83
C VAL A 532 16.96 11.82 1.86
N ARG A 533 16.25 12.04 0.76
CA ARG A 533 15.31 13.14 0.56
C ARG A 533 13.99 12.62 0.02
N CYS A 534 12.97 13.46 0.10
CA CYS A 534 11.64 13.14 -0.42
C CYS A 534 11.56 13.55 -1.89
N GLY A 535 11.22 12.60 -2.74
CA GLY A 535 11.05 12.78 -4.17
C GLY A 535 9.59 12.93 -4.57
N LEU A 536 9.34 12.66 -5.85
CA LEU A 536 7.99 12.61 -6.41
C LEU A 536 7.09 11.67 -5.58
N LEU A 537 5.90 12.14 -5.24
CA LEU A 537 4.91 11.45 -4.40
C LEU A 537 5.48 10.98 -3.06
N SER A 538 6.35 11.79 -2.44
CA SER A 538 7.04 11.49 -1.17
C SER A 538 7.99 10.28 -1.21
N LYS A 539 8.28 9.73 -2.39
CA LYS A 539 9.15 8.56 -2.52
C LYS A 539 10.58 8.89 -2.04
N PRO A 540 11.17 8.12 -1.10
CA PRO A 540 12.55 8.34 -0.68
C PRO A 540 13.52 8.11 -1.85
N PHE A 541 14.47 9.03 -2.02
CA PHE A 541 15.62 8.83 -2.90
C PHE A 541 16.89 9.41 -2.29
N LYS A 542 18.05 8.91 -2.70
CA LYS A 542 19.35 9.37 -2.20
C LYS A 542 19.90 10.47 -3.11
N ILE A 543 19.91 11.71 -2.65
CA ILE A 543 20.54 12.83 -3.37
C ILE A 543 22.06 12.78 -3.19
N TRP A 544 22.81 12.87 -4.28
CA TRP A 544 24.27 12.80 -4.26
C TRP A 544 24.91 14.18 -4.34
N LYS A 545 25.94 14.42 -3.51
CA LYS A 545 26.73 15.66 -3.51
C LYS A 545 28.20 15.36 -3.29
N PHE A 546 29.09 16.28 -3.67
CA PHE A 546 30.43 16.26 -3.11
C PHE A 546 30.37 16.62 -1.64
N ARG A 547 31.19 15.95 -0.83
CA ARG A 547 31.23 16.21 0.60
C ARG A 547 31.85 17.59 0.86
N SER A 548 31.05 18.48 1.44
CA SER A 548 31.45 19.85 1.79
C SER A 548 31.59 20.06 3.32
N MET A 549 31.35 19.03 4.12
CA MET A 549 31.27 19.09 5.58
C MET A 549 32.11 17.98 6.21
N VAL A 550 32.55 18.19 7.45
CA VAL A 550 33.26 17.18 8.24
C VAL A 550 32.38 15.94 8.50
N GLN A 551 33.00 14.78 8.71
CA GLN A 551 32.30 13.50 8.85
C GLN A 551 31.24 13.48 9.97
N ASN A 552 31.47 14.22 11.06
CA ASN A 552 30.56 14.28 12.23
C ASN A 552 29.59 15.47 12.18
N ALA A 553 29.34 16.05 10.99
CA ALA A 553 28.52 17.25 10.85
C ALA A 553 27.08 17.08 11.36
N GLU A 554 26.46 15.91 11.23
CA GLU A 554 25.09 15.71 11.73
C GLU A 554 25.05 15.74 13.27
N GLN A 555 26.04 15.15 13.95
CA GLN A 555 26.16 15.21 15.41
C GLN A 555 26.46 16.63 15.91
N LEU A 556 27.25 17.39 15.15
CA LEU A 556 27.55 18.79 15.45
C LEU A 556 26.36 19.72 15.16
N LYS A 557 25.38 19.31 14.34
CA LYS A 557 24.19 20.10 14.01
C LYS A 557 23.42 20.54 15.25
N ILE A 558 23.33 19.65 16.25
CA ILE A 558 22.64 19.89 17.52
C ILE A 558 23.26 21.06 18.29
N LYS A 559 24.54 21.35 18.06
CA LYS A 559 25.31 22.40 18.73
C LYS A 559 25.40 23.70 17.93
N VAL A 560 24.76 23.78 16.75
CA VAL A 560 24.82 24.94 15.85
C VAL A 560 23.46 25.63 15.84
N GLU A 561 23.46 26.91 16.19
CA GLU A 561 22.26 27.75 16.22
C GLU A 561 21.63 27.92 14.83
N ASN A 562 20.30 27.79 14.74
CA ASN A 562 19.54 28.00 13.52
C ASN A 562 19.21 29.50 13.38
N GLN A 563 19.80 30.19 12.41
CA GLN A 563 19.61 31.63 12.23
C GLN A 563 18.20 32.00 11.74
N VAL A 564 17.45 31.01 11.24
CA VAL A 564 16.04 31.18 10.84
C VAL A 564 15.14 31.30 12.08
N GLU A 565 15.47 30.59 13.17
CA GLU A 565 14.77 30.68 14.45
C GLU A 565 15.17 31.92 15.27
N ALA A 566 16.44 32.36 15.18
CA ALA A 566 16.91 33.53 15.93
C ALA A 566 16.40 34.88 15.40
N SER A 567 15.83 34.93 14.19
CA SER A 567 15.33 36.18 13.56
C SER A 567 13.87 36.49 13.89
N SER A 568 13.15 35.62 14.61
CA SER A 568 11.76 35.83 15.03
C SER A 568 11.67 36.56 16.38
N ASN A 569 12.08 37.83 16.42
CA ASN A 569 11.73 38.76 17.50
C ASN A 569 10.49 39.60 17.08
N ILE A 570 9.39 38.92 16.76
CA ILE A 570 8.08 39.57 16.62
C ILE A 570 7.34 39.31 17.94
N PRO A 571 6.88 40.35 18.67
CA PRO A 571 6.13 40.14 19.90
C PRO A 571 4.88 39.32 19.59
N ILE A 572 4.73 38.22 20.32
CA ILE A 572 3.57 37.32 20.24
C ILE A 572 2.36 38.13 20.69
N ALA A 573 1.50 38.53 19.75
CA ALA A 573 0.15 38.92 20.07
C ALA A 573 -0.62 37.63 20.40
N GLU A 574 -1.22 37.56 21.58
CA GLU A 574 -2.07 36.43 21.98
C GLU A 574 -3.18 36.21 20.93
N GLY A 575 -3.12 35.09 20.21
CA GLY A 575 -4.24 34.61 19.40
C GLY A 575 -3.95 34.10 17.98
N ASP A 576 -2.72 34.16 17.45
CA ASP A 576 -2.41 33.66 16.09
C ASP A 576 -1.19 32.72 16.09
N ASP A 577 -1.46 31.42 16.00
CA ASP A 577 -0.51 30.31 16.18
C ASP A 577 0.20 29.91 14.86
N THR A 578 0.16 30.77 13.83
CA THR A 578 0.63 30.45 12.46
C THR A 578 2.04 30.94 12.15
N THR A 579 2.94 30.98 13.14
CA THR A 579 4.34 31.38 12.91
C THR A 579 5.19 30.20 12.42
N ALA A 580 5.45 30.19 11.10
CA ALA A 580 6.31 29.27 10.33
C ALA A 580 7.82 29.33 10.68
N SER A 581 8.16 29.53 11.96
CA SER A 581 9.51 29.62 12.50
C SER A 581 9.96 28.26 13.05
N GLY A 582 10.64 27.47 12.23
CA GLY A 582 11.22 26.17 12.65
C GLY A 582 11.28 25.11 11.55
N LYS A 583 10.66 25.33 10.38
CA LYS A 583 10.53 24.29 9.35
C LYS A 583 11.79 24.05 8.51
N PHE A 584 12.82 24.91 8.53
CA PHE A 584 14.09 24.66 7.81
C PHE A 584 15.33 25.29 8.48
N PHE A 585 16.49 24.67 8.29
CA PHE A 585 17.76 25.06 8.94
C PHE A 585 18.65 25.92 8.02
N LYS A 586 19.13 27.07 8.52
CA LYS A 586 20.14 27.91 7.84
C LYS A 586 21.09 28.54 8.84
N ASN A 587 22.40 28.44 8.57
CA ASN A 587 23.43 29.15 9.32
C ASN A 587 24.52 29.62 8.33
N ALA A 588 24.73 30.95 8.25
CA ALA A 588 25.69 31.56 7.33
C ALA A 588 27.16 31.24 7.65
N ASN A 589 27.49 30.99 8.92
CA ASN A 589 28.86 30.68 9.37
C ASN A 589 28.90 29.29 10.03
N ASP A 590 28.40 28.29 9.30
CA ASP A 590 28.33 26.91 9.80
C ASP A 590 29.75 26.33 10.04
N PRO A 591 30.14 26.05 11.30
CA PRO A 591 31.48 25.58 11.64
C PRO A 591 31.78 24.16 11.12
N ARG A 592 30.76 23.45 10.64
CA ARG A 592 30.88 22.09 10.12
C ARG A 592 31.38 22.04 8.67
N VAL A 593 31.38 23.19 7.98
CA VAL A 593 31.76 23.31 6.57
C VAL A 593 33.27 23.48 6.46
N THR A 594 33.93 22.65 5.65
CA THR A 594 35.39 22.72 5.45
C THR A 594 35.78 23.90 4.54
N ARG A 595 37.06 24.25 4.41
CA ARG A 595 37.49 25.36 3.53
C ARG A 595 37.22 25.03 2.06
N ILE A 596 37.55 23.80 1.63
CA ILE A 596 37.16 23.30 0.29
C ILE A 596 35.63 23.23 0.18
N GLY A 597 34.95 22.83 1.25
CA GLY A 597 33.48 22.83 1.32
C GLY A 597 32.84 24.20 1.08
N LYS A 598 33.42 25.27 1.64
CA LYS A 598 32.98 26.66 1.38
C LYS A 598 33.16 27.03 -0.09
N PHE A 599 34.28 26.66 -0.70
CA PHE A 599 34.52 26.87 -2.13
C PHE A 599 33.49 26.11 -2.99
N LEU A 600 33.25 24.83 -2.69
CA LEU A 600 32.29 24.00 -3.42
C LEU A 600 30.87 24.56 -3.36
N ARG A 601 30.40 24.99 -2.17
CA ARG A 601 29.07 25.60 -2.00
C ARG A 601 28.95 26.95 -2.69
N LYS A 602 29.99 27.79 -2.59
CA LYS A 602 30.03 29.11 -3.25
C LYS A 602 29.95 29.01 -4.76
N THR A 603 30.52 27.95 -5.33
CA THR A 603 30.53 27.68 -6.77
C THR A 603 29.40 26.73 -7.20
N SER A 604 28.61 26.20 -6.26
CA SER A 604 27.60 25.14 -6.46
C SER A 604 28.16 23.84 -7.09
N LEU A 605 29.49 23.66 -7.07
CA LEU A 605 30.14 22.46 -7.58
C LEU A 605 29.78 21.24 -6.74
N ASP A 606 29.40 21.41 -5.46
CA ASP A 606 28.96 20.31 -4.60
C ASP A 606 27.72 19.57 -5.13
N GLU A 607 26.91 20.21 -5.98
CA GLU A 607 25.65 19.65 -6.49
C GLU A 607 25.80 18.91 -7.82
N PHE A 608 26.98 18.94 -8.45
CA PHE A 608 27.24 18.26 -9.74
C PHE A 608 26.98 16.74 -9.73
N PRO A 609 27.24 15.99 -8.64
CA PRO A 609 26.86 14.58 -8.58
C PRO A 609 25.34 14.32 -8.72
N GLN A 610 24.48 15.33 -8.51
CA GLN A 610 23.02 15.21 -8.68
C GLN A 610 22.61 14.99 -10.14
N PHE A 611 23.47 15.27 -11.13
CA PHE A 611 23.18 14.90 -12.52
C PHE A 611 23.00 13.38 -12.69
N TRP A 612 23.60 12.57 -11.82
CA TRP A 612 23.30 11.14 -11.74
C TRP A 612 21.84 10.87 -11.35
N ASN A 613 21.32 11.59 -10.35
CA ASN A 613 19.93 11.48 -9.91
C ASN A 613 18.94 11.88 -11.01
N VAL A 614 19.30 12.88 -11.82
CA VAL A 614 18.51 13.25 -13.00
C VAL A 614 18.55 12.15 -14.06
N LEU A 615 19.72 11.59 -14.36
CA LEU A 615 19.86 10.53 -15.35
C LEU A 615 19.02 9.29 -15.01
N ILE A 616 19.03 8.84 -13.74
CA ILE A 616 18.25 7.68 -13.30
C ILE A 616 16.75 7.97 -13.10
N GLY A 617 16.35 9.24 -13.09
CA GLY A 617 14.94 9.68 -13.06
C GLY A 617 14.35 9.96 -11.67
N ASP A 618 15.20 10.01 -10.64
CA ASP A 618 14.80 10.44 -9.29
C ASP A 618 14.53 11.95 -9.23
N MET A 619 15.30 12.72 -10.00
CA MET A 619 15.20 14.17 -10.14
C MET A 619 15.00 14.58 -11.60
N SER A 620 14.73 15.86 -11.83
CA SER A 620 14.73 16.55 -13.11
C SER A 620 15.79 17.67 -13.09
N LEU A 621 16.17 18.20 -14.25
CA LEU A 621 17.04 19.39 -14.29
C LEU A 621 16.35 20.57 -13.62
N VAL A 622 15.05 20.76 -13.91
CA VAL A 622 14.21 21.84 -13.38
C VAL A 622 13.02 21.25 -12.64
N GLY A 623 12.78 21.71 -11.42
CA GLY A 623 11.72 21.20 -10.55
C GLY A 623 11.67 21.90 -9.20
N THR A 624 10.86 21.37 -8.29
CA THR A 624 10.76 21.86 -6.91
C THR A 624 11.97 21.44 -6.09
N ARG A 625 12.23 22.09 -4.94
CA ARG A 625 13.33 21.61 -4.07
C ARG A 625 12.96 20.27 -3.41
N PRO A 626 13.87 19.27 -3.36
CA PRO A 626 13.64 18.06 -2.58
C PRO A 626 13.70 18.34 -1.06
N PRO A 627 12.59 18.21 -0.31
CA PRO A 627 12.60 18.45 1.14
C PRO A 627 13.20 17.29 1.94
N THR A 628 13.59 17.53 3.20
CA THR A 628 13.87 16.45 4.17
C THR A 628 12.56 15.81 4.64
N PHE A 629 12.65 14.61 5.21
CA PHE A 629 11.50 14.00 5.90
C PHE A 629 11.09 14.82 7.13
N ASP A 630 12.03 15.41 7.87
CA ASP A 630 11.73 16.30 8.99
C ASP A 630 10.90 17.53 8.58
N GLU A 631 11.21 18.11 7.41
CA GLU A 631 10.46 19.23 6.83
C GLU A 631 9.02 18.77 6.50
N ILE A 632 8.85 17.63 5.83
CA ILE A 632 7.52 17.09 5.50
C ILE A 632 6.68 16.81 6.74
N ASN A 633 7.29 16.32 7.83
CA ASN A 633 6.57 16.04 9.07
C ASN A 633 5.97 17.30 9.72
N SER A 634 6.47 18.48 9.37
CA SER A 634 5.94 19.78 9.79
C SER A 634 4.92 20.37 8.81
N TYR A 635 4.55 19.64 7.75
CA TYR A 635 3.64 20.15 6.73
C TYR A 635 2.21 20.22 7.24
N GLU A 636 1.62 21.40 7.10
CA GLU A 636 0.23 21.62 7.46
C GLU A 636 -0.70 21.18 6.32
N LEU A 637 -1.84 20.60 6.71
CA LEU A 637 -2.80 19.99 5.77
C LEU A 637 -3.63 21.05 5.03
N GLU A 638 -3.75 22.27 5.56
CA GLU A 638 -4.43 23.39 4.90
C GLU A 638 -3.71 24.70 5.24
N VAL A 639 -3.03 25.30 4.26
CA VAL A 639 -2.46 26.65 4.40
C VAL A 639 -2.94 27.48 3.23
N GLU A 640 -3.54 28.63 3.51
CA GLU A 640 -4.01 29.54 2.45
C GLU A 640 -2.83 30.39 1.96
N TYR A 641 -2.41 30.18 0.71
CA TYR A 641 -1.38 30.99 0.05
C TYR A 641 -2.04 31.76 -1.10
N HIS A 642 -2.03 33.10 -1.04
CA HIS A 642 -2.60 33.98 -2.07
C HIS A 642 -4.06 33.65 -2.47
N ASN A 643 -4.97 33.54 -1.51
CA ASN A 643 -6.42 33.31 -1.71
C ASN A 643 -6.78 32.03 -2.49
N GLU A 644 -5.88 31.05 -2.55
CA GLU A 644 -6.12 29.72 -3.12
C GLU A 644 -5.71 28.64 -2.09
N ARG A 645 -6.55 27.61 -1.89
CA ARG A 645 -6.25 26.49 -0.99
C ARG A 645 -5.20 25.57 -1.61
N TYR A 646 -3.95 25.68 -1.18
CA TYR A 646 -2.87 24.73 -1.50
C TYR A 646 -2.41 24.01 -0.25
N THR A 647 -2.10 22.71 -0.36
CA THR A 647 -1.42 21.99 0.71
C THR A 647 0.09 22.02 0.46
N GLU A 648 0.89 22.07 1.52
CA GLU A 648 2.35 21.93 1.41
C GLU A 648 2.76 20.57 0.84
N TRP A 649 1.84 19.62 0.74
CA TRP A 649 2.03 18.33 0.09
C TRP A 649 1.94 18.39 -1.44
N ASN A 650 1.26 19.39 -2.01
CA ASN A 650 1.08 19.50 -3.46
C ASN A 650 2.40 19.67 -4.22
N ARG A 651 3.44 20.26 -3.62
CA ARG A 651 4.78 20.38 -4.22
C ARG A 651 5.49 19.04 -4.48
N LEU A 652 5.02 17.96 -3.85
CA LEU A 652 5.54 16.60 -4.07
C LEU A 652 4.95 15.93 -5.31
N ASP A 653 3.99 16.56 -6.01
CA ASP A 653 3.44 16.05 -7.28
C ASP A 653 4.33 16.34 -8.51
N VAL A 654 5.43 17.06 -8.30
CA VAL A 654 6.48 17.37 -9.27
C VAL A 654 7.75 16.58 -8.95
N ARG A 655 8.53 16.18 -9.95
CA ARG A 655 9.89 15.69 -9.71
C ARG A 655 10.76 16.83 -9.17
N PRO A 656 11.54 16.62 -8.10
CA PRO A 656 12.47 17.63 -7.62
C PRO A 656 13.51 18.00 -8.69
N GLY A 657 13.96 19.26 -8.67
CA GLY A 657 14.92 19.83 -9.61
C GLY A 657 16.31 20.01 -9.03
N ILE A 658 17.35 19.95 -9.88
CA ILE A 658 18.67 20.53 -9.54
C ILE A 658 18.50 22.06 -9.44
N THR A 659 17.82 22.65 -10.41
CA THR A 659 17.42 24.07 -10.40
C THR A 659 15.91 24.26 -10.39
N GLY A 660 15.46 25.49 -10.19
CA GLY A 660 14.07 25.88 -10.03
C GLY A 660 13.95 27.38 -9.78
N VAL A 661 12.72 27.84 -9.57
CA VAL A 661 12.41 29.27 -9.35
C VAL A 661 13.14 29.79 -8.10
N TRP A 662 13.25 28.97 -7.06
CA TRP A 662 14.03 29.31 -5.86
C TRP A 662 15.51 29.57 -6.20
N GLN A 663 16.15 28.66 -6.96
CA GLN A 663 17.57 28.79 -7.29
C GLN A 663 17.87 30.06 -8.07
N VAL A 664 16.96 30.48 -8.97
CA VAL A 664 17.10 31.70 -9.76
C VAL A 664 16.88 32.98 -8.93
N ASN A 665 15.94 32.98 -7.98
CA ASN A 665 15.60 34.16 -7.17
C ASN A 665 16.49 34.36 -5.92
N GLY A 666 17.62 33.67 -5.85
CA GLY A 666 18.63 33.83 -4.79
C GLY A 666 18.44 32.88 -3.61
N ARG A 667 19.24 31.80 -3.59
CA ARG A 667 19.23 30.79 -2.50
C ARG A 667 19.56 31.38 -1.10
N SER A 668 20.36 32.44 -1.07
CA SER A 668 20.84 33.10 0.16
C SER A 668 19.89 34.17 0.70
N SER A 669 19.06 34.81 -0.13
CA SER A 669 18.13 35.88 0.27
C SER A 669 16.84 35.35 0.92
N VAL A 670 16.39 34.15 0.55
CA VAL A 670 15.17 33.53 1.11
C VAL A 670 15.34 33.23 2.59
N ARG A 671 14.48 33.83 3.41
CA ARG A 671 14.53 33.78 4.89
C ARG A 671 13.30 33.12 5.52
N SER A 672 12.21 32.96 4.78
CA SER A 672 10.97 32.33 5.26
C SER A 672 10.64 31.05 4.49
N PHE A 673 9.97 30.10 5.17
CA PHE A 673 9.52 28.86 4.53
C PHE A 673 8.36 29.12 3.57
N GLY A 674 7.51 30.11 3.86
CA GLY A 674 6.43 30.53 2.98
C GLY A 674 6.92 31.00 1.60
N GLU A 675 8.03 31.75 1.53
CA GLU A 675 8.66 32.12 0.25
C GLU A 675 9.09 30.90 -0.56
N VAL A 676 9.63 29.87 0.09
CA VAL A 676 10.02 28.61 -0.55
C VAL A 676 8.80 27.91 -1.16
N VAL A 677 7.67 27.90 -0.43
CA VAL A 677 6.38 27.37 -0.92
C VAL A 677 5.89 28.16 -2.12
N ASN A 678 5.95 29.49 -2.06
CA ASN A 678 5.51 30.35 -3.16
C ASN A 678 6.28 30.09 -4.46
N TYR A 679 7.61 29.93 -4.39
CA TYR A 679 8.40 29.62 -5.59
C TYR A 679 8.09 28.25 -6.19
N ASP A 680 7.82 27.24 -5.36
CA ASP A 680 7.42 25.92 -5.87
C ASP A 680 6.02 25.94 -6.49
N ILE A 681 5.10 26.73 -5.93
CA ILE A 681 3.76 26.96 -6.50
C ILE A 681 3.86 27.72 -7.82
N GLU A 682 4.69 28.77 -7.87
CA GLU A 682 4.94 29.56 -9.09
C GLU A 682 5.46 28.67 -10.22
N TYR A 683 6.43 27.80 -9.93
CA TYR A 683 6.93 26.83 -10.89
C TYR A 683 5.81 25.93 -11.43
N ARG A 684 4.98 25.37 -10.54
CA ARG A 684 3.84 24.51 -10.94
C ARG A 684 2.85 25.24 -11.83
N LYS A 685 2.47 26.47 -11.46
CA LYS A 685 1.49 27.27 -12.23
C LYS A 685 2.02 27.64 -13.61
N ASN A 686 3.28 28.04 -13.71
CA ASN A 686 3.86 28.58 -14.94
C ASN A 686 4.60 27.53 -15.78
N TRP A 687 4.56 26.26 -15.39
CA TRP A 687 5.37 25.23 -16.01
C TRP A 687 5.06 25.08 -17.51
N SER A 688 6.12 25.18 -18.30
CA SER A 688 6.17 24.80 -19.70
C SER A 688 7.60 24.41 -20.06
N ILE A 689 7.80 23.74 -21.20
CA ILE A 689 9.15 23.39 -21.67
C ILE A 689 10.01 24.66 -21.87
N TRP A 690 9.42 25.74 -22.38
CA TRP A 690 10.10 27.02 -22.53
C TRP A 690 10.45 27.66 -21.19
N TYR A 691 9.59 27.52 -20.18
CA TYR A 691 9.87 28.00 -18.83
C TYR A 691 11.04 27.24 -18.20
N ASP A 692 11.11 25.92 -18.37
CA ASP A 692 12.26 25.11 -17.93
C ASP A 692 13.56 25.60 -18.59
N LEU A 693 13.57 25.80 -19.91
CA LEU A 693 14.74 26.31 -20.62
C LEU A 693 15.15 27.70 -20.14
N LYS A 694 14.18 28.60 -19.90
CA LYS A 694 14.42 29.93 -19.34
C LYS A 694 15.07 29.83 -17.96
N LEU A 695 14.56 28.98 -17.07
CA LEU A 695 15.11 28.78 -15.73
C LEU A 695 16.54 28.22 -15.77
N ILE A 696 16.84 27.28 -16.69
CA ILE A 696 18.20 26.76 -16.88
C ILE A 696 19.17 27.89 -17.25
N VAL A 697 18.81 28.72 -18.24
CA VAL A 697 19.64 29.85 -18.67
C VAL A 697 19.80 30.87 -17.54
N GLN A 698 18.72 31.23 -16.85
CA GLN A 698 18.77 32.16 -15.72
C GLN A 698 19.66 31.63 -14.59
N THR A 699 19.59 30.33 -14.29
CA THR A 699 20.46 29.69 -13.29
C THR A 699 21.93 29.86 -13.67
N PHE A 700 22.28 29.63 -14.93
CA PHE A 700 23.63 29.83 -15.43
C PHE A 700 24.08 31.28 -15.26
N LEU A 701 23.24 32.27 -15.60
CA LEU A 701 23.54 33.69 -15.44
C LEU A 701 23.72 34.11 -13.97
N VAL A 702 22.90 33.58 -13.05
CA VAL A 702 22.98 33.86 -11.61
C VAL A 702 24.32 33.41 -11.01
N LEU A 703 24.94 32.34 -11.55
CA LEU A 703 26.28 31.91 -11.11
C LEU A 703 27.38 32.95 -11.41
N PHE A 704 27.19 33.83 -12.39
CA PHE A 704 28.13 34.90 -12.75
C PHE A 704 27.87 36.23 -12.03
N ASP A 705 26.68 36.43 -11.47
CA ASP A 705 26.35 37.66 -10.74
C ASP A 705 27.03 37.69 -9.36
N LYS A 706 27.79 38.75 -9.08
CA LYS A 706 28.52 38.93 -7.81
C LYS A 706 27.58 39.16 -6.62
N LYS A 707 26.34 39.62 -6.83
CA LYS A 707 25.38 39.95 -5.75
C LYS A 707 24.69 38.72 -5.13
N ASN A 708 24.65 37.59 -5.83
CA ASN A 708 23.90 36.39 -5.43
C ASN A 708 24.78 35.19 -5.05
N LYS A 709 26.09 35.38 -4.89
CA LYS A 709 26.99 34.29 -4.45
C LYS A 709 26.57 33.82 -3.07
N ALA A 710 26.25 32.54 -2.96
CA ALA A 710 25.92 31.87 -1.70
C ALA A 710 27.02 32.17 -0.66
N VAL A 711 26.60 32.64 0.52
CA VAL A 711 27.46 32.77 1.71
C VAL A 711 27.76 31.38 2.25
#